data_AF-A0A3S8U3M1-F1
#
_entry.id   AF-A0A3S8U3M1-F1
#
_cell.length_a   1.000
_cell.length_b   1.000
_cell.length_c   1.000
_cell.angle_alpha   90.00
_cell.angle_beta   90.00
_cell.angle_gamma   90.00
#
_symmetry.space_group_name_H-M   'P 1'
#
loop_
_entity.id
_entity.type
_entity.pdbx_description
1 polymer ?
#
loop_
_entity_poly.entity_id
_entity_poly.type
_entity_poly.pdbx_seq_one_letter_code
_entity_poly.pdbx_strand_id
1 'polypeptide(L)'
;MRLTAFLVAAFLWLLPLPALAQEAAAIVAENRDQIEKPSRQTIGPVITALAGSGDPMADDILTAWGDRRLVVRKSDRAMFIAVAEGDGFALTALDGSPGGTIAKADVTELKPNAGVRGLIATALVQFTLSDPDPTIRAAALASIARDPTAEALDPLRASLESEADPALKVQKERLERFLTLRFDPDPTARVAAIESLGADPALDVRAALNPLVATTRAASLGQPSGNIARPLFPGTDLTEVEAYDLLVAANLAPARLTLEEQRAALVANIVDGVVGGVPVAELNSQAARDRAYTALEVAGTVPTAATDDEVTAALAAHSFFEVYVEPDAAVTSAATAALTSIDRKVGLMQAADLGLDALSLAAIFFLAAIGLAITFGVMGVINMAHGEFITMGAYTGFVVQLFVPDYTLSILIALPLAFIVTFAAGVAMERLVIRHLYKRPLETLLATFGISIALQQILKNVFGTQARPLTAPGWLDGALTFNDVVSISYIRIAIFVLALIFLAFFLYLMKRTRLGLEVRAVTQNPAMAASMGINPDRINMLTFGLGSGIAGIAGVAIGLYAKVTSEMGADYIVQSFMTVVVGGVGNVWGTLAGATMIGSLQKVIEFLNPSNTLAAQTYMILFIILFIQFRPRGIIALRGRAAGD
;
A
#
# COMPACT_ATOMS: atom_id res chain seq x y z
N MET A 1 -71.65 -23.00 26.86
CA MET A 1 -71.35 -21.68 26.24
C MET A 1 -71.00 -20.55 27.23
N ARG A 2 -70.99 -20.76 28.56
CA ARG A 2 -70.61 -19.69 29.52
C ARG A 2 -69.14 -19.72 29.99
N LEU A 3 -68.45 -20.85 29.86
CA LEU A 3 -67.04 -20.99 30.26
C LEU A 3 -66.05 -20.48 29.20
N THR A 4 -66.38 -20.65 27.91
CA THR A 4 -65.54 -20.20 26.79
C THR A 4 -65.54 -18.68 26.62
N ALA A 5 -66.65 -18.00 26.93
CA ALA A 5 -66.72 -16.54 26.92
C ALA A 5 -65.88 -15.92 28.06
N PHE A 6 -65.77 -16.59 29.21
CA PHE A 6 -64.97 -16.10 30.34
C PHE A 6 -63.47 -16.29 30.11
N LEU A 7 -63.06 -17.38 29.45
CA LEU A 7 -61.66 -17.63 29.09
C LEU A 7 -61.15 -16.69 27.97
N VAL A 8 -61.99 -16.32 27.00
CA VAL A 8 -61.62 -15.33 25.97
C VAL A 8 -61.53 -13.92 26.55
N ALA A 9 -62.40 -13.56 27.51
CA ALA A 9 -62.30 -12.28 28.21
C ALA A 9 -61.05 -12.20 29.12
N ALA A 10 -60.67 -13.31 29.78
CA ALA A 10 -59.45 -13.38 30.58
C ALA A 10 -58.17 -13.33 29.72
N PHE A 11 -58.19 -13.86 28.49
CA PHE A 11 -57.05 -13.80 27.58
C PHE A 11 -56.85 -12.41 26.96
N LEU A 12 -57.93 -11.63 26.78
CA LEU A 12 -57.86 -10.23 26.32
C LEU A 12 -57.35 -9.26 27.40
N TRP A 13 -57.33 -9.64 28.67
CA TRP A 13 -56.74 -8.86 29.77
C TRP A 13 -55.26 -9.20 30.03
N LEU A 14 -54.71 -10.20 29.34
CA LEU A 14 -53.31 -10.62 29.42
C LEU A 14 -52.49 -10.25 28.17
N LEU A 15 -53.08 -9.50 27.24
CA LEU A 15 -52.31 -8.87 26.17
C LEU A 15 -51.41 -7.79 26.80
N PRO A 16 -50.09 -7.82 26.57
CA PRO A 16 -49.24 -6.69 26.96
C PRO A 16 -49.80 -5.46 26.24
N LEU A 17 -50.20 -4.46 27.02
CA LEU A 17 -50.49 -3.14 26.45
C LEU A 17 -49.24 -2.74 25.66
N PRO A 18 -49.36 -2.27 24.40
CA PRO A 18 -48.23 -1.63 23.75
C PRO A 18 -47.78 -0.52 24.71
N ALA A 19 -46.49 -0.48 25.04
CA ALA A 19 -45.93 0.68 25.71
C ALA A 19 -46.36 1.89 24.87
N LEU A 20 -47.20 2.75 25.43
CA LEU A 20 -47.61 3.98 24.77
C LEU A 20 -46.31 4.72 24.45
N ALA A 21 -46.04 4.96 23.18
CA ALA A 21 -44.95 5.83 22.76
C ALA A 21 -45.10 7.13 23.54
N GLN A 22 -44.12 7.43 24.40
CA GLN A 22 -44.17 8.64 25.21
C GLN A 22 -43.86 9.80 24.27
N GLU A 23 -44.82 10.71 24.09
CA GLU A 23 -44.66 11.87 23.22
C GLU A 23 -43.39 12.64 23.60
N ALA A 24 -42.56 13.01 22.61
CA ALA A 24 -41.31 13.73 22.86
C ALA A 24 -41.57 15.03 23.62
N ALA A 25 -42.69 15.70 23.33
CA ALA A 25 -43.16 16.87 24.06
C ALA A 25 -43.36 16.60 25.56
N ALA A 26 -43.89 15.43 25.95
CA ALA A 26 -44.09 15.04 27.35
C ALA A 26 -42.76 14.80 28.05
N ILE A 27 -41.80 14.15 27.39
CA ILE A 27 -40.46 13.92 27.93
C ILE A 27 -39.73 15.25 28.18
N VAL A 28 -39.84 16.20 27.24
CA VAL A 28 -39.29 17.56 27.41
C VAL A 28 -39.97 18.29 28.57
N ALA A 29 -41.30 18.17 28.69
CA ALA A 29 -42.06 18.82 29.75
C ALA A 29 -41.67 18.29 31.16
N GLU A 30 -41.53 16.98 31.32
CA GLU A 30 -41.14 16.33 32.57
C GLU A 30 -39.71 16.65 33.00
N ASN A 31 -38.81 16.87 32.03
CA ASN A 31 -37.37 17.07 32.27
C ASN A 31 -36.90 18.51 32.03
N ARG A 32 -37.85 19.45 32.03
CA ARG A 32 -37.65 20.85 31.70
C ARG A 32 -36.47 21.52 32.41
N ASP A 33 -36.33 21.34 33.72
CA ASP A 33 -35.27 21.99 34.50
C ASP A 33 -33.87 21.55 34.04
N GLN A 34 -33.75 20.29 33.63
CA GLN A 34 -32.49 19.74 33.11
C GLN A 34 -32.19 20.28 31.70
N ILE A 35 -33.20 20.56 30.89
CA ILE A 35 -33.03 21.09 29.52
C ILE A 35 -32.70 22.59 29.54
N GLU A 36 -33.29 23.36 30.47
CA GLU A 36 -32.99 24.78 30.65
C GLU A 36 -31.60 25.02 31.28
N LYS A 37 -31.16 24.12 32.18
CA LYS A 37 -29.85 24.17 32.83
C LYS A 37 -29.09 22.85 32.64
N PRO A 38 -28.61 22.56 31.43
CA PRO A 38 -28.10 21.24 31.12
C PRO A 38 -26.70 21.01 31.69
N SER A 39 -26.56 19.89 32.40
CA SER A 39 -25.28 19.33 32.86
C SER A 39 -25.02 18.00 32.18
N ARG A 40 -23.78 17.77 31.73
CA ARG A 40 -23.38 16.50 31.08
C ARG A 40 -23.66 15.28 31.97
N GLN A 41 -23.59 15.43 33.30
CA GLN A 41 -23.77 14.32 34.24
C GLN A 41 -25.23 13.90 34.40
N THR A 42 -26.19 14.81 34.21
CA THR A 42 -27.61 14.54 34.53
C THR A 42 -28.47 14.42 33.28
N ILE A 43 -28.08 15.03 32.16
CA ILE A 43 -28.94 15.14 30.98
C ILE A 43 -28.98 13.89 30.10
N GLY A 44 -28.02 12.98 30.26
CA GLY A 44 -27.88 11.78 29.43
C GLY A 44 -29.17 10.96 29.33
N PRO A 45 -29.79 10.54 30.45
CA PRO A 45 -31.04 9.79 30.43
C PRO A 45 -32.18 10.48 29.69
N VAL A 46 -32.27 11.82 29.73
CA VAL A 46 -33.31 12.59 29.03
C VAL A 46 -33.10 12.55 27.52
N ILE A 47 -31.86 12.73 27.08
CA ILE A 47 -31.51 12.63 25.66
C ILE A 47 -31.76 11.20 25.15
N THR A 48 -31.39 10.18 25.92
CA THR A 48 -31.66 8.78 25.57
C THR A 48 -33.15 8.48 25.52
N ALA A 49 -33.95 9.02 26.45
CA ALA A 49 -35.40 8.86 26.44
C ALA A 49 -36.05 9.56 25.23
N LEU A 50 -35.60 10.77 24.87
CA LEU A 50 -36.06 11.47 23.66
C LEU A 50 -35.71 10.67 22.41
N ALA A 51 -34.46 10.24 22.29
CA ALA A 51 -33.99 9.42 21.18
C ALA A 51 -34.80 8.11 21.07
N GLY A 52 -35.03 7.42 22.19
CA GLY A 52 -35.76 6.14 22.23
C GLY A 52 -37.29 6.25 22.19
N SER A 53 -37.86 7.46 22.12
CA SER A 53 -39.32 7.68 22.18
C SER A 53 -40.08 7.13 20.97
N GLY A 54 -39.43 7.03 19.81
CA GLY A 54 -40.06 6.70 18.54
C GLY A 54 -40.95 7.81 17.95
N ASP A 55 -40.95 8.99 18.57
CA ASP A 55 -41.69 10.16 18.11
C ASP A 55 -40.95 10.85 16.94
N PRO A 56 -41.61 11.15 15.80
CA PRO A 56 -41.01 11.88 14.69
C PRO A 56 -40.40 13.23 15.08
N MET A 57 -40.95 13.89 16.11
CA MET A 57 -40.50 15.20 16.57
C MET A 57 -39.22 15.13 17.42
N ALA A 58 -38.81 13.94 17.86
CA ALA A 58 -37.63 13.79 18.72
C ALA A 58 -36.32 14.24 18.03
N ASP A 59 -36.15 13.92 16.74
CA ASP A 59 -35.01 14.40 15.94
C ASP A 59 -35.05 15.93 15.83
N ASP A 60 -36.18 16.49 15.40
CA ASP A 60 -36.36 17.94 15.24
C ASP A 60 -36.04 18.70 16.54
N ILE A 61 -36.45 18.18 17.69
CA ILE A 61 -36.18 18.76 19.02
C ILE A 61 -34.69 18.69 19.35
N LEU A 62 -34.07 17.51 19.19
CA LEU A 62 -32.64 17.31 19.50
C LEU A 62 -31.74 18.15 18.58
N THR A 63 -32.05 18.16 17.29
CA THR A 63 -31.37 18.95 16.25
C THR A 63 -31.54 20.45 16.51
N ALA A 64 -32.76 20.92 16.82
CA ALA A 64 -32.99 22.30 17.20
C ALA A 64 -32.24 22.69 18.49
N TRP A 65 -32.18 21.80 19.46
CA TRP A 65 -31.47 22.07 20.71
C TRP A 65 -29.96 22.18 20.51
N GLY A 66 -29.36 21.25 19.76
CA GLY A 66 -27.95 21.26 19.39
C GLY A 66 -27.54 22.55 18.66
N ASP A 67 -28.41 23.03 17.77
CA ASP A 67 -28.22 24.23 16.95
C ASP A 67 -28.55 25.55 17.67
N ARG A 68 -28.96 25.50 18.94
CA ARG A 68 -29.43 26.68 19.72
C ARG A 68 -30.70 27.32 19.14
N ARG A 69 -31.50 26.53 18.43
CA ARG A 69 -32.82 26.90 17.89
C ARG A 69 -33.96 26.50 18.82
N LEU A 70 -33.71 25.73 19.87
CA LEU A 70 -34.70 25.48 20.93
C LEU A 70 -34.80 26.72 21.84
N VAL A 71 -35.98 27.32 21.95
CA VAL A 71 -36.21 28.58 22.68
C VAL A 71 -37.33 28.44 23.70
N VAL A 72 -37.30 29.29 24.75
CA VAL A 72 -38.38 29.46 25.73
C VAL A 72 -39.02 30.82 25.54
N ARG A 73 -40.34 30.86 25.33
CA ARG A 73 -41.12 32.10 25.25
C ARG A 73 -41.28 32.74 26.63
N LYS A 74 -41.02 34.03 26.78
CA LYS A 74 -40.99 34.71 28.09
C LYS A 74 -42.36 34.84 28.77
N SER A 75 -43.44 34.95 27.98
CA SER A 75 -44.79 35.24 28.49
C SER A 75 -45.40 34.09 29.29
N ASP A 76 -45.22 32.85 28.81
CA ASP A 76 -45.86 31.65 29.36
C ASP A 76 -44.85 30.54 29.65
N ARG A 77 -43.57 30.81 29.41
CA ARG A 77 -42.50 29.83 29.50
C ARG A 77 -42.73 28.60 28.61
N ALA A 78 -43.49 28.62 27.52
CA ALA A 78 -43.55 27.44 26.64
C ALA A 78 -42.26 27.27 25.81
N MET A 79 -41.85 26.02 25.53
CA MET A 79 -40.69 25.72 24.68
C MET A 79 -41.11 25.55 23.22
N PHE A 80 -40.30 26.06 22.30
CA PHE A 80 -40.55 26.03 20.86
C PHE A 80 -39.26 25.79 20.08
N ILE A 81 -39.39 25.22 18.89
CA ILE A 81 -38.34 25.24 17.87
C ILE A 81 -38.48 26.56 17.11
N ALA A 82 -37.40 27.33 17.04
CA ALA A 82 -37.35 28.62 16.37
C ALA A 82 -36.60 28.54 15.04
N VAL A 83 -37.22 29.08 13.99
CA VAL A 83 -36.60 29.29 12.67
C VAL A 83 -36.60 30.79 12.38
N ALA A 84 -35.48 31.33 11.90
CA ALA A 84 -35.38 32.76 11.61
C ALA A 84 -36.37 33.16 10.50
N GLU A 85 -37.21 34.16 10.77
CA GLU A 85 -38.18 34.69 9.81
C GLU A 85 -38.27 36.21 9.98
N GLY A 86 -37.76 36.95 8.98
CA GLY A 86 -37.63 38.41 9.04
C GLY A 86 -36.79 38.88 10.24
N ASP A 87 -37.34 39.82 11.02
CA ASP A 87 -36.72 40.36 12.23
C ASP A 87 -37.01 39.54 13.50
N GLY A 88 -37.76 38.44 13.37
CA GLY A 88 -38.21 37.59 14.47
C GLY A 88 -37.88 36.10 14.27
N PHE A 89 -38.66 35.25 14.92
CA PHE A 89 -38.64 33.80 14.75
C PHE A 89 -40.04 33.27 14.43
N ALA A 90 -40.13 32.35 13.48
CA ALA A 90 -41.25 31.43 13.35
C ALA A 90 -41.10 30.34 14.41
N LEU A 91 -42.14 30.12 15.22
CA LEU A 91 -42.16 29.11 16.25
C LEU A 91 -42.94 27.88 15.78
N THR A 92 -42.39 26.70 16.06
CA THR A 92 -43.08 25.41 15.99
C THR A 92 -43.12 24.83 17.39
N ALA A 93 -44.30 24.41 17.86
CA ALA A 93 -44.45 23.74 19.14
C ALA A 93 -43.82 22.34 19.10
N LEU A 94 -43.54 21.77 20.27
CA LEU A 94 -42.87 20.46 20.39
C LEU A 94 -43.77 19.27 19.99
N ASP A 95 -45.02 19.53 19.60
CA ASP A 95 -45.96 18.57 19.00
C ASP A 95 -46.09 18.78 17.48
N GLY A 96 -45.32 19.70 16.90
CA GLY A 96 -45.34 20.05 15.47
C GLY A 96 -46.38 21.09 15.07
N SER A 97 -47.22 21.57 15.99
CA SER A 97 -48.21 22.60 15.69
C SER A 97 -47.57 23.98 15.50
N PRO A 98 -48.13 24.85 14.62
CA PRO A 98 -47.58 26.18 14.39
C PRO A 98 -47.77 27.09 15.61
N GLY A 99 -46.67 27.64 16.12
CA GLY A 99 -46.59 28.51 17.29
C GLY A 99 -46.63 30.01 17.00
N GLY A 100 -46.78 30.40 15.73
CA GLY A 100 -46.83 31.79 15.26
C GLY A 100 -45.45 32.46 15.15
N THR A 101 -45.43 33.77 14.89
CA THR A 101 -44.19 34.57 14.81
C THR A 101 -43.99 35.40 16.07
N ILE A 102 -42.73 35.52 16.52
CA ILE A 102 -42.38 36.25 17.75
C ILE A 102 -41.12 37.10 17.55
N ALA A 103 -41.02 38.23 18.24
CA ALA A 103 -39.81 39.04 18.24
C ALA A 103 -38.68 38.36 19.03
N LYS A 104 -37.43 38.52 18.58
CA LYS A 104 -36.25 37.94 19.25
C LYS A 104 -36.12 38.34 20.72
N ALA A 105 -36.61 39.53 21.09
CA ALA A 105 -36.57 40.04 22.45
C ALA A 105 -37.49 39.26 23.41
N ASP A 106 -38.48 38.52 22.92
CA ASP A 106 -39.51 37.86 23.71
C ASP A 106 -39.25 36.37 23.95
N VAL A 107 -38.11 35.86 23.48
CA VAL A 107 -37.67 34.48 23.67
C VAL A 107 -36.29 34.40 24.34
N THR A 108 -36.01 33.26 24.96
CA THR A 108 -34.70 32.94 25.53
C THR A 108 -34.19 31.66 24.85
N GLU A 109 -33.06 31.74 24.14
CA GLU A 109 -32.41 30.59 23.51
C GLU A 109 -31.83 29.63 24.56
N LEU A 110 -32.10 28.34 24.41
CA LEU A 110 -31.49 27.29 25.21
C LEU A 110 -30.16 26.87 24.59
N LYS A 111 -29.06 27.14 25.31
CA LYS A 111 -27.69 26.94 24.81
C LYS A 111 -27.07 25.73 25.48
N PRO A 112 -27.03 24.55 24.84
CA PRO A 112 -26.31 23.41 25.39
C PRO A 112 -24.80 23.71 25.45
N ASN A 113 -24.16 23.31 26.55
CA ASN A 113 -22.70 23.39 26.66
C ASN A 113 -22.03 22.37 25.71
N ALA A 114 -20.71 22.46 25.55
CA ALA A 114 -19.97 21.58 24.62
C ALA A 114 -20.15 20.08 24.93
N GLY A 115 -20.22 19.70 26.21
CA GLY A 115 -20.42 18.31 26.62
C GLY A 115 -21.82 17.78 26.29
N VAL A 116 -22.85 18.62 26.46
CA VAL A 116 -24.25 18.28 26.15
C VAL A 116 -24.47 18.21 24.64
N ARG A 117 -23.86 19.12 23.87
CA ARG A 117 -23.87 19.04 22.39
C ARG A 117 -23.27 17.75 21.88
N GLY A 118 -22.22 17.23 22.53
CA GLY A 118 -21.67 15.92 22.21
C GLY A 118 -22.69 14.80 22.41
N LEU A 119 -23.39 14.76 23.55
CA LEU A 119 -24.43 13.76 23.83
C LEU A 119 -25.60 13.84 22.85
N ILE A 120 -26.03 15.06 22.48
CA ILE A 120 -27.07 15.27 21.46
C ILE A 120 -26.59 14.73 20.11
N ALA A 121 -25.37 15.07 19.69
CA ALA A 121 -24.80 14.58 18.43
C ALA A 121 -24.73 13.05 18.40
N THR A 122 -24.31 12.40 19.50
CA THR A 122 -24.31 10.94 19.64
C THR A 122 -25.72 10.36 19.53
N ALA A 123 -26.72 10.99 20.17
CA ALA A 123 -28.10 10.54 20.09
C ALA A 123 -28.71 10.72 18.69
N LEU A 124 -28.27 11.74 17.95
CA LEU A 124 -28.70 11.98 16.57
C LEU A 124 -28.18 10.94 15.57
N VAL A 125 -27.12 10.19 15.92
CA VAL A 125 -26.55 9.14 15.05
C VAL A 125 -27.62 8.13 14.63
N GLN A 126 -28.48 7.69 15.53
CA GLN A 126 -29.53 6.70 15.20
C GLN A 126 -30.52 7.20 14.14
N PHE A 127 -30.84 8.50 14.16
CA PHE A 127 -31.79 9.12 13.23
C PHE A 127 -31.14 9.23 11.85
N THR A 128 -29.90 9.74 11.78
CA THR A 128 -29.15 9.82 10.51
C THR A 128 -28.86 8.46 9.87
N LEU A 129 -28.69 7.40 10.68
CA LEU A 129 -28.50 6.03 10.19
C LEU A 129 -29.78 5.38 9.65
N SER A 130 -30.95 5.88 10.06
CA SER A 130 -32.27 5.39 9.65
C SER A 130 -33.03 6.41 8.79
N ASP A 131 -32.35 7.46 8.33
CA ASP A 131 -32.92 8.54 7.55
C ASP A 131 -33.52 7.99 6.23
N PRO A 132 -34.69 8.49 5.77
CA PRO A 132 -35.25 8.10 4.49
C PRO A 132 -34.29 8.30 3.29
N ASP A 133 -33.44 9.33 3.33
CA ASP A 133 -32.47 9.66 2.27
C ASP A 133 -31.21 8.78 2.36
N PRO A 134 -30.92 7.94 1.34
CA PRO A 134 -29.72 7.10 1.33
C PRO A 134 -28.40 7.88 1.35
N THR A 135 -28.38 9.13 0.88
CA THR A 135 -27.17 9.96 0.91
C THR A 135 -26.81 10.42 2.32
N ILE A 136 -27.82 10.71 3.15
CA ILE A 136 -27.63 11.04 4.57
C ILE A 136 -27.14 9.82 5.33
N ARG A 137 -27.75 8.65 5.09
CA ARG A 137 -27.29 7.38 5.67
C ARG A 137 -25.84 7.09 5.30
N ALA A 138 -25.47 7.23 4.03
CA ALA A 138 -24.09 7.03 3.57
C ALA A 138 -23.09 8.00 4.23
N ALA A 139 -23.47 9.27 4.38
CA ALA A 139 -22.64 10.27 5.07
C ALA A 139 -22.47 9.96 6.57
N ALA A 140 -23.51 9.46 7.23
CA ALA A 140 -23.44 9.00 8.62
C ALA A 140 -22.46 7.83 8.77
N LEU A 141 -22.53 6.83 7.89
CA LEU A 141 -21.57 5.70 7.88
C LEU A 141 -20.13 6.17 7.68
N ALA A 142 -19.90 7.09 6.74
CA ALA A 142 -18.57 7.65 6.49
C ALA A 142 -18.04 8.45 7.70
N SER A 143 -18.92 9.14 8.43
CA SER A 143 -18.55 9.85 9.65
C SER A 143 -18.13 8.89 10.76
N ILE A 144 -18.93 7.85 11.02
CA ILE A 144 -18.63 6.82 12.03
C ILE A 144 -17.36 6.05 11.67
N ALA A 145 -17.13 5.75 10.39
CA ALA A 145 -15.91 5.07 9.95
C ALA A 145 -14.65 5.92 10.19
N ARG A 146 -14.75 7.26 10.12
CA ARG A 146 -13.64 8.18 10.35
C ARG A 146 -13.31 8.33 11.83
N ASP A 147 -14.32 8.38 12.69
CA ASP A 147 -14.16 8.51 14.15
C ASP A 147 -15.04 7.47 14.86
N PRO A 148 -14.56 6.21 14.99
CA PRO A 148 -15.34 5.13 15.58
C PRO A 148 -15.51 5.33 17.09
N THR A 149 -16.75 5.31 17.56
CA THR A 149 -17.11 5.44 18.99
C THR A 149 -17.94 4.25 19.45
N ALA A 150 -17.81 3.86 20.72
CA ALA A 150 -18.57 2.74 21.30
C ALA A 150 -20.08 3.02 21.27
N GLU A 151 -20.49 4.28 21.45
CA GLU A 151 -21.88 4.71 21.48
C GLU A 151 -22.60 4.61 20.13
N ALA A 152 -21.85 4.45 19.03
CA ALA A 152 -22.43 4.30 17.69
C ALA A 152 -22.83 2.86 17.35
N LEU A 153 -22.38 1.87 18.13
CA LEU A 153 -22.56 0.45 17.81
C LEU A 153 -24.02 0.01 17.88
N ASP A 154 -24.73 0.31 18.98
CA ASP A 154 -26.13 -0.11 19.14
C ASP A 154 -27.08 0.57 18.14
N PRO A 155 -26.98 1.90 17.89
CA PRO A 155 -27.72 2.54 16.80
C PRO A 155 -27.46 1.91 15.43
N LEU A 156 -26.21 1.55 15.14
CA LEU A 156 -25.83 0.91 13.88
C LEU A 156 -26.48 -0.46 13.73
N ARG A 157 -26.46 -1.29 14.79
CA ARG A 157 -27.12 -2.60 14.84
C ARG A 157 -28.62 -2.49 14.60
N ALA A 158 -29.29 -1.55 15.27
CA ALA A 158 -30.72 -1.31 15.07
C ALA A 158 -31.04 -0.90 13.62
N SER A 159 -30.19 -0.07 13.01
CA SER A 159 -30.39 0.42 11.63
C SER A 159 -30.20 -0.65 10.53
N LEU A 160 -29.68 -1.84 10.86
CA LEU A 160 -29.47 -2.94 9.91
C LEU A 160 -30.77 -3.67 9.55
N GLU A 161 -31.71 -3.76 10.50
CA GLU A 161 -32.97 -4.50 10.30
C GLU A 161 -33.88 -3.81 9.27
N SER A 162 -33.85 -2.47 9.23
CA SER A 162 -34.68 -1.63 8.38
C SER A 162 -34.01 -1.17 7.08
N GLU A 163 -32.73 -1.52 6.84
CA GLU A 163 -32.01 -1.06 5.64
C GLU A 163 -32.49 -1.79 4.38
N ALA A 164 -33.06 -1.01 3.45
CA ALA A 164 -33.58 -1.51 2.18
C ALA A 164 -32.53 -1.50 1.05
N ASP A 165 -31.52 -0.63 1.10
CA ASP A 165 -30.49 -0.53 0.07
C ASP A 165 -29.43 -1.64 0.27
N PRO A 166 -29.25 -2.56 -0.71
CA PRO A 166 -28.28 -3.66 -0.59
C PRO A 166 -26.83 -3.19 -0.43
N ALA A 167 -26.44 -2.10 -1.08
CA ALA A 167 -25.07 -1.59 -1.02
C ALA A 167 -24.79 -0.94 0.35
N LEU A 168 -25.73 -0.14 0.86
CA LEU A 168 -25.61 0.45 2.20
C LEU A 168 -25.68 -0.62 3.29
N LYS A 169 -26.48 -1.67 3.09
CA LYS A 169 -26.54 -2.79 4.04
C LYS A 169 -25.18 -3.48 4.18
N VAL A 170 -24.49 -3.76 3.07
CA VAL A 170 -23.12 -4.33 3.11
C VAL A 170 -22.14 -3.39 3.82
N GLN A 171 -22.24 -2.08 3.59
CA GLN A 171 -21.39 -1.10 4.28
C GLN A 171 -21.68 -1.05 5.78
N LYS A 172 -22.96 -1.04 6.19
CA LYS A 172 -23.39 -1.09 7.59
C LYS A 172 -22.88 -2.36 8.28
N GLU A 173 -23.03 -3.52 7.65
CA GLU A 173 -22.55 -4.79 8.20
C GLU A 173 -21.03 -4.82 8.36
N ARG A 174 -20.27 -4.28 7.40
CA ARG A 174 -18.80 -4.18 7.50
C ARG A 174 -18.39 -3.25 8.64
N LEU A 175 -19.04 -2.08 8.75
CA LEU A 175 -18.76 -1.11 9.81
C LEU A 175 -19.16 -1.64 11.19
N GLU A 176 -20.30 -2.34 11.29
CA GLU A 176 -20.75 -2.98 12.52
C GLU A 176 -19.72 -3.99 13.02
N ARG A 177 -19.16 -4.83 12.14
CA ARG A 177 -18.08 -5.76 12.52
C ARG A 177 -16.84 -5.03 13.06
N PHE A 178 -16.46 -3.91 12.44
CA PHE A 178 -15.33 -3.09 12.90
C PHE A 178 -15.57 -2.41 14.25
N LEU A 179 -16.79 -1.96 14.53
CA LEU A 179 -17.15 -1.42 15.82
C LEU A 179 -17.24 -2.55 16.87
N THR A 180 -17.83 -3.69 16.52
CA THR A 180 -17.97 -4.86 17.40
C THR A 180 -16.61 -5.36 17.87
N LEU A 181 -15.66 -5.62 16.96
CA LEU A 181 -14.33 -6.10 17.37
C LEU A 181 -13.58 -5.12 18.29
N ARG A 182 -13.88 -3.81 18.19
CA ARG A 182 -13.17 -2.77 18.93
C ARG A 182 -13.82 -2.39 20.26
N PHE A 183 -15.16 -2.41 20.34
CA PHE A 183 -15.90 -1.80 21.44
C PHE A 183 -16.91 -2.72 22.12
N ASP A 184 -17.25 -3.88 21.54
CA ASP A 184 -18.22 -4.76 22.18
C ASP A 184 -17.69 -5.27 23.53
N PRO A 185 -18.50 -5.25 24.61
CA PRO A 185 -18.05 -5.73 25.91
C PRO A 185 -17.89 -7.25 25.99
N ASP A 186 -18.51 -8.02 25.09
CA ASP A 186 -18.42 -9.48 25.05
C ASP A 186 -17.24 -9.96 24.19
N PRO A 187 -16.19 -10.56 24.78
CA PRO A 187 -15.05 -11.07 24.02
C PRO A 187 -15.43 -12.10 22.95
N THR A 188 -16.50 -12.87 23.17
CA THR A 188 -16.93 -13.88 22.20
C THR A 188 -17.53 -13.25 20.94
N ALA A 189 -18.29 -12.17 21.09
CA ALA A 189 -18.79 -11.38 19.97
C ALA A 189 -17.64 -10.71 19.20
N ARG A 190 -16.63 -10.19 19.92
CA ARG A 190 -15.42 -9.61 19.30
C ARG A 190 -14.62 -10.63 18.49
N VAL A 191 -14.40 -11.83 19.04
CA VAL A 191 -13.72 -12.94 18.35
C VAL A 191 -14.51 -13.35 17.11
N ALA A 192 -15.83 -13.52 17.22
CA ALA A 192 -16.67 -13.85 16.07
C ALA A 192 -16.61 -12.76 14.97
N ALA A 193 -16.58 -11.48 15.35
CA ALA A 193 -16.40 -10.38 14.41
C ALA A 193 -15.03 -10.46 13.69
N ILE A 194 -13.94 -10.71 14.41
CA ILE A 194 -12.60 -10.90 13.82
C ILE A 194 -12.58 -12.09 12.84
N GLU A 195 -13.11 -13.24 13.26
CA GLU A 195 -13.15 -14.44 12.42
C GLU A 195 -13.99 -14.24 11.15
N SER A 196 -15.07 -13.46 11.25
CA SER A 196 -15.94 -13.13 10.10
C SER A 196 -15.25 -12.30 9.01
N LEU A 197 -14.21 -11.53 9.35
CA LEU A 197 -13.39 -10.78 8.39
C LEU A 197 -12.48 -11.70 7.57
N GLY A 198 -12.16 -12.88 8.12
CA GLY A 198 -11.33 -13.89 7.47
C GLY A 198 -9.96 -13.35 7.05
N ALA A 199 -9.53 -13.71 5.84
CA ALA A 199 -8.28 -13.24 5.25
C ALA A 199 -8.54 -12.12 4.21
N ASP A 200 -9.36 -11.12 4.54
CA ASP A 200 -9.56 -9.94 3.69
C ASP A 200 -8.27 -9.09 3.70
N PRO A 201 -7.58 -8.90 2.55
CA PRO A 201 -6.33 -8.14 2.48
C PRO A 201 -6.53 -6.61 2.55
N ALA A 202 -7.77 -6.14 2.60
CA ALA A 202 -8.11 -4.72 2.61
C ALA A 202 -7.38 -3.97 3.73
N LEU A 203 -7.03 -2.71 3.45
CA LEU A 203 -6.24 -1.88 4.35
C LEU A 203 -7.00 -1.53 5.63
N ASP A 204 -8.31 -1.29 5.53
CA ASP A 204 -9.20 -0.97 6.64
C ASP A 204 -9.32 -2.12 7.65
N VAL A 205 -9.34 -3.38 7.18
CA VAL A 205 -9.34 -4.58 8.02
C VAL A 205 -8.06 -4.65 8.86
N ARG A 206 -6.89 -4.44 8.24
CA ARG A 206 -5.61 -4.41 8.96
C ARG A 206 -5.55 -3.24 9.95
N ALA A 207 -6.07 -2.08 9.56
CA ALA A 207 -6.15 -0.91 10.44
C ALA A 207 -7.06 -1.15 11.67
N ALA A 208 -8.13 -1.95 11.51
CA ALA A 208 -9.02 -2.33 12.61
C ALA A 208 -8.41 -3.38 13.55
N LEU A 209 -7.61 -4.31 13.03
CA LEU A 209 -6.99 -5.40 13.81
C LEU A 209 -5.70 -4.98 14.53
N ASN A 210 -4.88 -4.10 13.94
CA ASN A 210 -3.58 -3.71 14.50
C ASN A 210 -3.65 -3.15 15.94
N PRO A 211 -4.63 -2.31 16.31
CA PRO A 211 -4.77 -1.85 17.70
C PRO A 211 -4.99 -2.97 18.71
N LEU A 212 -5.59 -4.09 18.31
CA LEU A 212 -5.86 -5.24 19.20
C LEU A 212 -4.60 -6.01 19.58
N VAL A 213 -3.57 -5.94 18.73
CA VAL A 213 -2.26 -6.58 18.99
C VAL A 213 -1.19 -5.58 19.42
N ALA A 214 -1.59 -4.33 19.73
CA ALA A 214 -0.68 -3.32 20.23
C ALA A 214 -0.14 -3.73 21.61
N THR A 215 1.16 -3.57 21.81
CA THR A 215 1.83 -3.90 23.07
C THR A 215 2.40 -2.67 23.74
N THR A 216 2.52 -2.74 25.06
CA THR A 216 3.31 -1.81 25.88
C THR A 216 4.37 -2.57 26.64
N ARG A 217 5.50 -1.91 26.92
CA ARG A 217 6.58 -2.48 27.73
C ARG A 217 6.28 -2.24 29.19
N ALA A 218 6.40 -3.28 30.00
CA ALA A 218 6.16 -3.21 31.43
C ALA A 218 7.23 -4.02 32.18
N ALA A 219 7.33 -3.73 33.47
CA ALA A 219 8.18 -4.44 34.41
C ALA A 219 7.38 -4.84 35.64
N SER A 220 7.73 -5.98 36.25
CA SER A 220 7.10 -6.43 37.49
C SER A 220 8.10 -7.11 38.40
N LEU A 221 7.88 -6.98 39.71
CA LEU A 221 8.54 -7.81 40.70
C LEU A 221 7.89 -9.20 40.69
N GLY A 222 8.61 -10.21 40.19
CA GLY A 222 8.11 -11.59 40.10
C GLY A 222 7.35 -11.91 38.80
N GLN A 223 6.32 -12.77 38.89
CA GLN A 223 5.60 -13.29 37.72
C GLN A 223 4.68 -12.21 37.11
N PRO A 224 4.76 -11.97 35.80
CA PRO A 224 3.97 -10.93 35.15
C PRO A 224 2.47 -11.25 35.17
N SER A 225 1.64 -10.21 35.29
CA SER A 225 0.18 -10.30 35.27
C SER A 225 -0.40 -9.63 34.03
N GLY A 226 -1.54 -10.14 33.56
CA GLY A 226 -2.21 -9.65 32.35
C GLY A 226 -1.94 -10.50 31.11
N ASN A 227 -2.33 -9.96 29.95
CA ASN A 227 -2.19 -10.64 28.66
C ASN A 227 -0.79 -10.41 28.08
N ILE A 228 0.15 -11.30 28.44
CA ILE A 228 1.56 -11.14 28.09
C ILE A 228 1.81 -11.54 26.64
N ALA A 229 2.40 -10.64 25.85
CA ALA A 229 2.78 -10.90 24.47
C ALA A 229 4.10 -11.68 24.38
N ARG A 230 5.15 -11.21 25.07
CA ARG A 230 6.44 -11.89 25.17
C ARG A 230 7.31 -11.36 26.32
N PRO A 231 8.21 -12.16 26.89
CA PRO A 231 9.25 -11.67 27.79
C PRO A 231 10.30 -10.83 27.05
N LEU A 232 10.92 -9.89 27.75
CA LEU A 232 12.04 -9.06 27.28
C LEU A 232 13.25 -9.29 28.18
N PHE A 233 14.44 -9.31 27.58
CA PHE A 233 15.69 -9.49 28.32
C PHE A 233 16.60 -8.27 28.18
N PRO A 234 17.04 -7.64 29.30
CA PRO A 234 18.07 -6.61 29.27
C PRO A 234 19.37 -7.11 28.63
N GLY A 235 19.98 -6.29 27.79
CA GLY A 235 21.18 -6.62 27.00
C GLY A 235 20.91 -7.21 25.62
N THR A 236 19.74 -7.80 25.37
CA THR A 236 19.34 -8.33 24.04
C THR A 236 18.19 -7.56 23.43
N ASP A 237 17.07 -7.42 24.15
CA ASP A 237 15.86 -6.74 23.67
C ASP A 237 15.79 -5.28 24.10
N LEU A 238 16.41 -4.96 25.23
CA LEU A 238 16.45 -3.63 25.84
C LEU A 238 17.89 -3.30 26.23
N THR A 239 18.27 -2.04 26.09
CA THR A 239 19.47 -1.55 26.79
C THR A 239 19.23 -1.57 28.30
N GLU A 240 20.29 -1.69 29.11
CA GLU A 240 20.17 -1.64 30.58
C GLU A 240 19.54 -0.32 31.05
N VAL A 241 19.81 0.77 30.33
CA VAL A 241 19.20 2.09 30.59
C VAL A 241 17.70 2.05 30.35
N GLU A 242 17.25 1.58 29.18
CA GLU A 242 15.82 1.48 28.88
C GLU A 242 15.08 0.54 29.86
N ALA A 243 15.72 -0.56 30.25
CA ALA A 243 15.14 -1.48 31.23
C ALA A 243 15.02 -0.80 32.61
N TYR A 244 16.03 -0.05 33.04
CA TYR A 244 15.97 0.64 34.31
C TYR A 244 14.94 1.78 34.30
N ASP A 245 14.86 2.54 33.22
CA ASP A 245 13.87 3.61 33.05
C ASP A 245 12.43 3.08 33.14
N LEU A 246 12.17 1.85 32.67
CA LEU A 246 10.88 1.18 32.86
C LEU A 246 10.56 0.91 34.33
N LEU A 247 11.56 0.54 35.14
CA LEU A 247 11.37 0.36 36.58
C LEU A 247 11.04 1.68 37.26
N VAL A 248 11.75 2.76 36.91
CA VAL A 248 11.50 4.10 37.44
C VAL A 248 10.10 4.59 37.06
N ALA A 249 9.72 4.45 35.79
CA ALA A 249 8.39 4.84 35.31
C ALA A 249 7.25 4.05 35.99
N ALA A 250 7.51 2.78 36.34
CA ALA A 250 6.58 1.94 37.08
C ALA A 250 6.61 2.18 38.61
N ASN A 251 7.42 3.12 39.10
CA ASN A 251 7.69 3.36 40.53
C ASN A 251 8.20 2.11 41.29
N LEU A 252 8.91 1.23 40.58
CA LEU A 252 9.52 0.01 41.14
C LEU A 252 10.98 0.23 41.57
N ALA A 253 11.62 1.31 41.12
CA ALA A 253 12.96 1.70 41.49
C ALA A 253 13.09 3.25 41.56
N PRO A 254 14.00 3.79 42.39
CA PRO A 254 14.27 5.22 42.42
C PRO A 254 15.02 5.69 41.17
N ALA A 255 15.08 7.00 40.92
CA ALA A 255 15.82 7.54 39.78
C ALA A 255 17.31 7.17 39.84
N ARG A 256 17.93 6.95 38.68
CA ARG A 256 19.36 6.62 38.60
C ARG A 256 20.21 7.81 39.04
N LEU A 257 21.19 7.55 39.89
CA LEU A 257 22.18 8.53 40.28
C LEU A 257 23.25 8.66 39.18
N THR A 258 23.34 9.82 38.53
CA THR A 258 24.44 10.05 37.59
C THR A 258 25.75 10.35 38.32
N LEU A 259 26.90 10.05 37.69
CA LEU A 259 28.21 10.34 38.28
C LEU A 259 28.42 11.82 38.59
N GLU A 260 27.83 12.72 37.79
CA GLU A 260 27.90 14.16 38.01
C GLU A 260 27.06 14.59 39.23
N GLU A 261 25.84 14.09 39.35
CA GLU A 261 24.96 14.34 40.50
C GLU A 261 25.55 13.74 41.78
N GLN A 262 26.09 12.52 41.72
CA GLN A 262 26.78 11.89 42.84
C GLN A 262 27.95 12.76 43.30
N ARG A 263 28.79 13.20 42.35
CA ARG A 263 29.93 14.04 42.67
C ARG A 263 29.50 15.39 43.26
N ALA A 264 28.51 16.04 42.69
CA ALA A 264 27.98 17.31 43.17
C ALA A 264 27.42 17.18 44.60
N ALA A 265 26.63 16.13 44.85
CA ALA A 265 26.05 15.83 46.15
C ALA A 265 27.12 15.52 47.20
N LEU A 266 28.13 14.71 46.86
CA LEU A 266 29.24 14.41 47.76
C LEU A 266 30.04 15.67 48.10
N VAL A 267 30.39 16.49 47.10
CA VAL A 267 31.15 17.75 47.31
C VAL A 267 30.39 18.73 48.19
N ALA A 268 29.07 18.86 48.01
CA ALA A 268 28.22 19.76 48.79
C ALA A 268 28.11 19.37 50.27
N ASN A 269 28.37 18.10 50.62
CA ASN A 269 28.18 17.54 51.96
C ASN A 269 29.50 17.17 52.67
N ILE A 270 30.64 17.70 52.23
CA ILE A 270 31.94 17.50 52.91
C ILE A 270 31.98 18.35 54.18
N VAL A 271 32.21 17.72 55.33
CA VAL A 271 32.43 18.39 56.62
C VAL A 271 33.72 17.83 57.24
N ASP A 272 34.66 18.72 57.58
CA ASP A 272 35.95 18.37 58.20
C ASP A 272 36.75 17.27 57.47
N GLY A 273 36.68 17.24 56.13
CA GLY A 273 37.41 16.27 55.29
C GLY A 273 36.77 14.87 55.23
N VAL A 274 35.53 14.74 55.71
CA VAL A 274 34.72 13.50 55.68
C VAL A 274 33.38 13.79 55.01
N VAL A 275 32.84 12.81 54.28
CA VAL A 275 31.49 12.87 53.68
C VAL A 275 30.82 11.50 53.83
N GLY A 276 29.59 11.48 54.36
CA GLY A 276 28.87 10.22 54.61
C GLY A 276 29.63 9.22 55.49
N GLY A 277 30.50 9.70 56.39
CA GLY A 277 31.38 8.86 57.22
C GLY A 277 32.62 8.28 56.53
N VAL A 278 32.87 8.62 55.26
CA VAL A 278 34.05 8.19 54.48
C VAL A 278 35.04 9.37 54.33
N PRO A 279 36.33 9.20 54.66
CA PRO A 279 37.34 10.24 54.43
C PRO A 279 37.45 10.58 52.94
N VAL A 280 37.59 11.87 52.59
CA VAL A 280 37.69 12.32 51.18
C VAL A 280 38.86 11.65 50.45
N ALA A 281 39.94 11.32 51.17
CA ALA A 281 41.11 10.61 50.63
C ALA A 281 40.80 9.17 50.15
N GLU A 282 39.73 8.55 50.66
CA GLU A 282 39.32 7.18 50.33
C GLU A 282 38.27 7.12 49.19
N LEU A 283 37.81 8.26 48.68
CA LEU A 283 36.82 8.36 47.58
C LEU A 283 37.42 8.11 46.19
N ASN A 284 38.60 7.50 46.11
CA ASN A 284 39.32 7.20 44.87
C ASN A 284 38.70 6.01 44.09
N SER A 285 37.77 5.26 44.69
CA SER A 285 37.04 4.16 44.05
C SER A 285 35.54 4.49 43.93
N GLN A 286 34.86 3.93 42.92
CA GLN A 286 33.41 4.10 42.74
C GLN A 286 32.63 3.55 43.94
N ALA A 287 32.99 2.35 44.42
CA ALA A 287 32.39 1.73 45.60
C ALA A 287 32.54 2.57 46.89
N ALA A 288 33.61 3.35 47.04
CA ALA A 288 33.73 4.27 48.18
C ALA A 288 32.80 5.49 48.04
N ARG A 289 32.60 5.99 46.81
CA ARG A 289 31.66 7.08 46.51
C ARG A 289 30.20 6.64 46.71
N ASP A 290 29.86 5.44 46.26
CA ASP A 290 28.52 4.87 46.43
C ASP A 290 28.18 4.71 47.92
N ARG A 291 29.08 4.10 48.72
CA ARG A 291 28.89 3.98 50.19
C ARG A 291 28.71 5.33 50.88
N ALA A 292 29.50 6.33 50.50
CA ALA A 292 29.38 7.67 51.07
C ALA A 292 28.03 8.31 50.70
N TYR A 293 27.55 8.12 49.47
CA TYR A 293 26.25 8.63 49.04
C TYR A 293 25.10 7.94 49.77
N THR A 294 25.09 6.61 49.84
CA THR A 294 24.06 5.85 50.58
C THR A 294 24.00 6.27 52.06
N ALA A 295 25.14 6.56 52.70
CA ALA A 295 25.16 7.04 54.08
C ALA A 295 24.51 8.43 54.23
N LEU A 296 24.70 9.32 53.25
CA LEU A 296 24.03 10.63 53.21
C LEU A 296 22.53 10.51 52.93
N GLU A 297 22.14 9.56 52.09
CA GLU A 297 20.74 9.26 51.76
C GLU A 297 19.99 8.75 53.01
N VAL A 298 20.57 7.80 53.74
CA VAL A 298 20.04 7.29 55.02
C VAL A 298 19.91 8.41 56.07
N ALA A 299 20.84 9.37 56.06
CA ALA A 299 20.78 10.56 56.93
C ALA A 299 19.75 11.61 56.47
N GLY A 300 19.10 11.43 55.31
CA GLY A 300 18.12 12.36 54.74
C GLY A 300 18.73 13.66 54.20
N THR A 301 20.04 13.66 53.92
CA THR A 301 20.79 14.85 53.48
C THR A 301 20.90 14.99 51.97
N VAL A 302 20.65 13.93 51.21
CA VAL A 302 20.61 13.91 49.74
C VAL A 302 19.33 13.21 49.25
N PRO A 303 18.87 13.49 48.02
CA PRO A 303 17.71 12.80 47.42
C PRO A 303 17.93 11.28 47.29
N THR A 304 16.85 10.51 47.31
CA THR A 304 16.87 9.08 47.03
C THR A 304 17.20 8.82 45.56
N ALA A 305 18.30 8.12 45.28
CA ALA A 305 18.75 7.79 43.92
C ALA A 305 19.59 6.51 43.93
N ALA A 306 19.42 5.65 42.92
CA ALA A 306 20.13 4.38 42.85
C ALA A 306 21.54 4.51 42.28
N THR A 307 22.49 3.87 42.96
CA THR A 307 23.85 3.61 42.48
C THR A 307 23.90 2.55 41.37
N ASP A 308 25.00 2.46 40.63
CA ASP A 308 25.12 1.48 39.53
C ASP A 308 25.00 0.01 40.00
N ASP A 309 25.45 -0.29 41.22
CA ASP A 309 25.30 -1.63 41.83
C ASP A 309 23.82 -1.93 42.16
N GLU A 310 23.08 -0.93 42.67
CA GLU A 310 21.64 -1.04 42.94
C GLU A 310 20.82 -1.13 41.66
N VAL A 311 21.22 -0.41 40.61
CA VAL A 311 20.65 -0.55 39.26
C VAL A 311 20.78 -2.00 38.79
N THR A 312 21.98 -2.57 38.87
CA THR A 312 22.25 -3.95 38.44
C THR A 312 21.43 -4.96 39.24
N ALA A 313 21.36 -4.79 40.56
CA ALA A 313 20.55 -5.65 41.44
C ALA A 313 19.05 -5.52 41.14
N ALA A 314 18.55 -4.31 40.88
CA ALA A 314 17.16 -4.06 40.54
C ALA A 314 16.80 -4.70 39.19
N LEU A 315 17.65 -4.57 38.17
CA LEU A 315 17.45 -5.23 36.87
C LEU A 315 17.40 -6.76 37.01
N ALA A 316 18.23 -7.35 37.87
CA ALA A 316 18.23 -8.80 38.12
C ALA A 316 17.01 -9.29 38.91
N ALA A 317 16.41 -8.44 39.74
CA ALA A 317 15.25 -8.77 40.57
C ALA A 317 13.91 -8.67 39.85
N HIS A 318 13.84 -7.98 38.71
CA HIS A 318 12.61 -7.68 37.99
C HIS A 318 12.51 -8.40 36.66
N SER A 319 11.28 -8.73 36.27
CA SER A 319 10.94 -9.28 34.97
C SER A 319 10.50 -8.17 34.03
N PHE A 320 10.94 -8.20 32.77
CA PHE A 320 10.53 -7.26 31.72
C PHE A 320 9.74 -8.00 30.65
N PHE A 321 8.69 -7.37 30.13
CA PHE A 321 7.80 -8.01 29.16
C PHE A 321 7.04 -6.98 28.32
N GLU A 322 6.57 -7.43 27.17
CA GLU A 322 5.53 -6.76 26.41
C GLU A 322 4.18 -7.32 26.83
N VAL A 323 3.26 -6.44 27.19
CA VAL A 323 1.86 -6.77 27.52
C VAL A 323 0.96 -6.18 26.46
N TYR A 324 -0.03 -6.94 25.99
CA TYR A 324 -1.03 -6.41 25.08
C TYR A 324 -1.85 -5.33 25.78
N VAL A 325 -2.16 -4.25 25.05
CA VAL A 325 -3.13 -3.24 25.50
C VAL A 325 -4.52 -3.86 25.65
N GLU A 326 -4.84 -4.82 24.79
CA GLU A 326 -6.04 -5.64 24.88
C GLU A 326 -5.93 -6.68 26.02
N PRO A 327 -6.79 -6.60 27.05
CA PRO A 327 -6.72 -7.51 28.19
C PRO A 327 -7.17 -8.95 27.88
N ASP A 328 -8.02 -9.16 26.87
CA ASP A 328 -8.55 -10.49 26.57
C ASP A 328 -7.63 -11.29 25.62
N ALA A 329 -7.12 -12.42 26.12
CA ALA A 329 -6.20 -13.28 25.38
C ALA A 329 -6.84 -13.95 24.14
N ALA A 330 -8.15 -14.25 24.19
CA ALA A 330 -8.86 -14.85 23.06
C ALA A 330 -9.00 -13.84 21.92
N VAL A 331 -9.29 -12.58 22.22
CA VAL A 331 -9.34 -11.49 21.24
C VAL A 331 -7.97 -11.29 20.59
N THR A 332 -6.88 -11.21 21.37
CA THR A 332 -5.53 -11.05 20.81
C THR A 332 -5.08 -12.25 19.99
N SER A 333 -5.47 -13.47 20.40
CA SER A 333 -5.16 -14.70 19.66
C SER A 333 -5.87 -14.71 18.30
N ALA A 334 -7.17 -14.39 18.29
CA ALA A 334 -7.96 -14.28 17.06
C ALA A 334 -7.41 -13.18 16.13
N ALA A 335 -7.09 -11.99 16.67
CA ALA A 335 -6.53 -10.90 15.89
C ALA A 335 -5.16 -11.25 15.29
N THR A 336 -4.28 -11.89 16.06
CA THR A 336 -2.96 -12.35 15.60
C THR A 336 -3.09 -13.41 14.51
N ALA A 337 -4.02 -14.36 14.67
CA ALA A 337 -4.29 -15.40 13.67
C ALA A 337 -4.85 -14.79 12.36
N ALA A 338 -5.77 -13.84 12.46
CA ALA A 338 -6.32 -13.10 11.33
C ALA A 338 -5.23 -12.32 10.59
N LEU A 339 -4.43 -11.51 11.31
CA LEU A 339 -3.31 -10.75 10.73
C LEU A 339 -2.29 -11.66 10.05
N THR A 340 -1.93 -12.79 10.68
CA THR A 340 -1.00 -13.77 10.07
C THR A 340 -1.56 -14.36 8.77
N SER A 341 -2.86 -14.65 8.73
CA SER A 341 -3.54 -15.16 7.53
C SER A 341 -3.58 -14.09 6.42
N ILE A 342 -3.88 -12.85 6.80
CA ILE A 342 -3.86 -11.69 5.90
C ILE A 342 -2.46 -11.46 5.33
N ASP A 343 -1.42 -11.44 6.17
CA ASP A 343 -0.03 -11.22 5.75
C ASP A 343 0.46 -12.32 4.81
N ARG A 344 0.10 -13.59 5.05
CA ARG A 344 0.39 -14.69 4.12
C ARG A 344 -0.26 -14.45 2.77
N LYS A 345 -1.55 -14.06 2.76
CA LYS A 345 -2.29 -13.80 1.52
C LYS A 345 -1.75 -12.58 0.78
N VAL A 346 -1.44 -11.49 1.49
CA VAL A 346 -0.80 -10.28 0.94
C VAL A 346 0.57 -10.63 0.38
N GLY A 347 1.38 -11.42 1.09
CA GLY A 347 2.68 -11.90 0.59
C GLY A 347 2.56 -12.74 -0.68
N LEU A 348 1.58 -13.65 -0.76
CA LEU A 348 1.25 -14.40 -1.98
C LEU A 348 0.85 -13.47 -3.14
N MET A 349 0.05 -12.45 -2.86
CA MET A 349 -0.38 -11.44 -3.84
C MET A 349 0.79 -10.60 -4.34
N GLN A 350 1.66 -10.12 -3.44
CA GLN A 350 2.88 -9.39 -3.78
C GLN A 350 3.85 -10.25 -4.59
N ALA A 351 3.98 -11.54 -4.27
CA ALA A 351 4.79 -12.47 -5.05
C ALA A 351 4.21 -12.70 -6.46
N ALA A 352 2.88 -12.77 -6.57
CA ALA A 352 2.20 -12.84 -7.87
C ALA A 352 2.42 -11.55 -8.69
N ASP A 353 2.28 -10.38 -8.07
CA ASP A 353 2.54 -9.08 -8.69
C ASP A 353 4.00 -8.97 -9.19
N LEU A 354 4.98 -9.33 -8.34
CA LEU A 354 6.38 -9.41 -8.70
C LEU A 354 6.63 -10.37 -9.89
N GLY A 355 5.93 -11.51 -9.92
CA GLY A 355 6.00 -12.47 -11.01
C GLY A 355 5.46 -11.92 -12.33
N LEU A 356 4.36 -11.17 -12.28
CA LEU A 356 3.79 -10.49 -13.45
C LEU A 356 4.72 -9.38 -13.96
N ASP A 357 5.35 -8.65 -13.04
CA ASP A 357 6.37 -7.65 -13.33
C ASP A 357 7.62 -8.25 -13.99
N ALA A 358 8.10 -9.37 -13.47
CA ALA A 358 9.18 -10.16 -14.05
C ALA A 358 8.83 -10.64 -15.47
N LEU A 359 7.61 -11.14 -15.67
CA LEU A 359 7.13 -11.61 -16.97
C LEU A 359 7.04 -10.47 -17.99
N SER A 360 6.57 -9.30 -17.57
CA SER A 360 6.53 -8.12 -18.43
C SER A 360 7.93 -7.67 -18.83
N LEU A 361 8.88 -7.63 -17.89
CA LEU A 361 10.26 -7.25 -18.20
C LEU A 361 10.94 -8.27 -19.12
N ALA A 362 10.68 -9.56 -18.90
CA ALA A 362 11.12 -10.63 -19.78
C ALA A 362 10.59 -10.46 -21.22
N ALA A 363 9.33 -10.05 -21.38
CA ALA A 363 8.76 -9.78 -22.71
C ALA A 363 9.45 -8.60 -23.40
N ILE A 364 9.76 -7.52 -22.66
CA ILE A 364 10.51 -6.37 -23.18
C ILE A 364 11.91 -6.82 -23.66
N PHE A 365 12.65 -7.54 -22.82
CA PHE A 365 13.98 -8.03 -23.16
C PHE A 365 13.95 -9.03 -24.32
N PHE A 366 12.94 -9.89 -24.37
CA PHE A 366 12.77 -10.81 -25.49
C PHE A 366 12.52 -10.06 -26.80
N LEU A 367 11.63 -9.07 -26.81
CA LEU A 367 11.30 -8.30 -28.00
C LEU A 367 12.50 -7.47 -28.48
N ALA A 368 13.28 -6.90 -27.56
CA ALA A 368 14.52 -6.19 -27.87
C ALA A 368 15.62 -7.14 -28.39
N ALA A 369 15.74 -8.33 -27.81
CA ALA A 369 16.80 -9.29 -28.10
C ALA A 369 16.55 -10.18 -29.32
N ILE A 370 15.29 -10.49 -29.66
CA ILE A 370 14.99 -11.47 -30.73
C ILE A 370 15.56 -11.04 -32.08
N GLY A 371 15.52 -9.74 -32.41
CA GLY A 371 16.12 -9.19 -33.63
C GLY A 371 17.64 -9.40 -33.65
N LEU A 372 18.30 -9.14 -32.53
CA LEU A 372 19.74 -9.33 -32.36
C LEU A 372 20.14 -10.81 -32.40
N ALA A 373 19.32 -11.69 -31.80
CA ALA A 373 19.55 -13.14 -31.80
C ALA A 373 19.61 -13.72 -33.21
N ILE A 374 18.76 -13.19 -34.11
CA ILE A 374 18.70 -13.60 -35.51
C ILE A 374 19.95 -13.14 -36.26
N THR A 375 20.28 -11.84 -36.17
CA THR A 375 21.43 -11.29 -36.89
C THR A 375 22.73 -11.94 -36.43
N PHE A 376 22.88 -12.13 -35.12
CA PHE A 376 24.08 -12.74 -34.56
C PHE A 376 24.13 -14.25 -34.84
N GLY A 377 23.00 -14.95 -34.75
CA GLY A 377 22.91 -16.38 -35.03
C GLY A 377 23.20 -16.77 -36.47
N VAL A 378 22.85 -15.91 -37.42
CA VAL A 378 23.02 -16.19 -38.85
C VAL A 378 24.39 -15.75 -39.36
N MET A 379 24.81 -14.54 -39.01
CA MET A 379 26.03 -13.93 -39.57
C MET A 379 27.25 -14.06 -38.67
N GLY A 380 27.10 -14.42 -37.38
CA GLY A 380 28.21 -14.44 -36.42
C GLY A 380 28.78 -13.04 -36.10
N VAL A 381 28.04 -11.98 -36.47
CA VAL A 381 28.45 -10.59 -36.30
C VAL A 381 27.71 -9.96 -35.12
N ILE A 382 28.46 -9.34 -34.21
CA ILE A 382 27.92 -8.54 -33.10
C ILE A 382 27.61 -7.14 -33.64
N ASN A 383 26.36 -6.70 -33.49
CA ASN A 383 25.90 -5.39 -33.92
C ASN A 383 25.58 -4.48 -32.73
N MET A 384 26.49 -3.57 -32.38
CA MET A 384 26.28 -2.60 -31.30
C MET A 384 25.28 -1.49 -31.68
N ALA A 385 25.04 -1.25 -32.98
CA ALA A 385 24.04 -0.29 -33.43
C ALA A 385 22.60 -0.81 -33.33
N HIS A 386 22.38 -2.06 -32.89
CA HIS A 386 21.04 -2.64 -32.76
C HIS A 386 20.14 -1.81 -31.82
N GLY A 387 20.69 -1.28 -30.73
CA GLY A 387 19.97 -0.38 -29.82
C GLY A 387 19.41 0.86 -30.54
N GLU A 388 20.13 1.40 -31.53
CA GLU A 388 19.67 2.57 -32.27
C GLU A 388 18.52 2.26 -33.24
N PHE A 389 18.37 1.01 -33.69
CA PHE A 389 17.16 0.59 -34.40
C PHE A 389 15.93 0.58 -33.47
N ILE A 390 16.12 0.24 -32.19
CA ILE A 390 15.06 0.38 -31.17
C ILE A 390 14.70 1.87 -31.02
N THR A 391 15.69 2.74 -30.86
CA THR A 391 15.47 4.19 -30.74
C THR A 391 14.76 4.77 -31.96
N MET A 392 15.17 4.41 -33.18
CA MET A 392 14.53 4.86 -34.41
C MET A 392 13.07 4.39 -34.52
N GLY A 393 12.76 3.17 -34.07
CA GLY A 393 11.39 2.68 -33.99
C GLY A 393 10.51 3.52 -33.06
N ALA A 394 11.02 3.82 -31.85
CA ALA A 394 10.33 4.67 -30.89
C ALA A 394 10.06 6.08 -31.45
N TYR A 395 11.06 6.71 -32.08
CA TYR A 395 10.88 8.00 -32.75
C TYR A 395 9.93 7.94 -33.95
N THR A 396 9.88 6.82 -34.67
CA THR A 396 8.90 6.63 -35.75
C THR A 396 7.49 6.69 -35.18
N GLY A 397 7.23 6.04 -34.04
CA GLY A 397 5.96 6.14 -33.33
C GLY A 397 5.62 7.58 -32.93
N PHE A 398 6.59 8.31 -32.36
CA PHE A 398 6.41 9.70 -31.97
C PHE A 398 6.09 10.60 -33.18
N VAL A 399 6.82 10.44 -34.29
CA VAL A 399 6.60 11.22 -35.51
C VAL A 399 5.22 10.93 -36.10
N VAL A 400 4.75 9.68 -36.11
CA VAL A 400 3.40 9.34 -36.58
C VAL A 400 2.33 10.06 -35.74
N GLN A 401 2.51 10.17 -34.42
CA GLN A 401 1.59 10.90 -33.54
C GLN A 401 1.54 12.41 -33.80
N LEU A 402 2.58 13.00 -34.41
CA LEU A 402 2.54 14.40 -34.82
C LEU A 402 1.60 14.64 -36.02
N PHE A 403 1.40 13.63 -36.86
CA PHE A 403 0.57 13.72 -38.07
C PHE A 403 -0.80 13.07 -37.93
N VAL A 404 -0.95 12.09 -37.03
CA VAL A 404 -2.20 11.35 -36.78
C VAL A 404 -2.65 11.64 -35.35
N PRO A 405 -3.66 12.51 -35.15
CA PRO A 405 -4.14 12.89 -33.82
C PRO A 405 -4.82 11.74 -33.05
N ASP A 406 -5.37 10.75 -33.75
CA ASP A 406 -5.96 9.56 -33.13
C ASP A 406 -4.85 8.61 -32.65
N TYR A 407 -4.69 8.50 -31.33
CA TYR A 407 -3.67 7.65 -30.72
C TYR A 407 -3.81 6.16 -31.07
N THR A 408 -5.02 5.64 -31.27
CA THR A 408 -5.23 4.24 -31.65
C THR A 408 -4.76 4.00 -33.07
N LEU A 409 -5.19 4.85 -34.00
CA LEU A 409 -4.78 4.78 -35.39
C LEU A 409 -3.27 5.02 -35.54
N SER A 410 -2.71 5.94 -34.73
CA SER A 410 -1.28 6.26 -34.74
C SER A 410 -0.42 5.03 -34.45
N ILE A 411 -0.78 4.18 -33.47
CA ILE A 411 -0.01 2.98 -33.12
C ILE A 411 -0.12 1.92 -34.21
N LEU A 412 -1.33 1.73 -34.76
CA LEU A 412 -1.57 0.78 -35.85
C LEU A 412 -0.75 1.10 -37.10
N ILE A 413 -0.52 2.39 -37.37
CA ILE A 413 0.34 2.86 -38.47
C ILE A 413 1.82 2.84 -38.06
N ALA A 414 2.14 3.18 -36.81
CA ALA A 414 3.50 3.24 -36.31
C ALA A 414 4.20 1.89 -36.33
N LEU A 415 3.51 0.79 -35.99
CA LEU A 415 4.13 -0.54 -35.95
C LEU A 415 4.66 -0.99 -37.33
N PRO A 416 3.85 -1.00 -38.42
CA PRO A 416 4.37 -1.28 -39.77
C PRO A 416 5.40 -0.25 -40.25
N LEU A 417 5.20 1.03 -39.96
CA LEU A 417 6.11 2.07 -40.44
C LEU A 417 7.48 1.97 -39.76
N ALA A 418 7.51 1.74 -38.44
CA ALA A 418 8.73 1.50 -37.68
C ALA A 418 9.49 0.31 -38.27
N PHE A 419 8.80 -0.79 -38.57
CA PHE A 419 9.41 -1.95 -39.23
C PHE A 419 10.04 -1.57 -40.57
N ILE A 420 9.32 -0.84 -41.44
CA ILE A 420 9.81 -0.47 -42.76
C ILE A 420 11.03 0.45 -42.67
N VAL A 421 10.97 1.46 -41.81
CA VAL A 421 12.04 2.45 -41.62
C VAL A 421 13.30 1.75 -41.09
N THR A 422 13.19 0.95 -40.04
CA THR A 422 14.36 0.29 -39.45
C THR A 422 14.84 -0.89 -40.27
N PHE A 423 13.97 -1.57 -41.03
CA PHE A 423 14.36 -2.55 -42.03
C PHE A 423 15.22 -1.91 -43.12
N ALA A 424 14.78 -0.77 -43.67
CA ALA A 424 15.52 -0.04 -44.69
C ALA A 424 16.87 0.48 -44.15
N ALA A 425 16.87 1.03 -42.93
CA ALA A 425 18.11 1.46 -42.26
C ALA A 425 19.07 0.29 -42.00
N GLY A 426 18.55 -0.86 -41.59
CA GLY A 426 19.33 -2.08 -41.40
C GLY A 426 19.94 -2.58 -42.71
N VAL A 427 19.16 -2.66 -43.79
CA VAL A 427 19.65 -3.01 -45.12
C VAL A 427 20.73 -2.03 -45.61
N ALA A 428 20.54 -0.73 -45.38
CA ALA A 428 21.54 0.28 -45.73
C ALA A 428 22.84 0.06 -44.94
N MET A 429 22.77 -0.19 -43.63
CA MET A 429 23.94 -0.44 -42.80
C MET A 429 24.67 -1.71 -43.20
N GLU A 430 23.93 -2.78 -43.53
CA GLU A 430 24.51 -4.02 -44.02
C GLU A 430 25.26 -3.81 -45.33
N ARG A 431 24.61 -3.16 -46.30
CA ARG A 431 25.17 -2.92 -47.65
C ARG A 431 26.36 -1.97 -47.65
N LEU A 432 26.33 -0.93 -46.84
CA LEU A 432 27.36 0.10 -46.84
C LEU A 432 28.56 -0.30 -45.99
N VAL A 433 28.34 -1.01 -44.89
CA VAL A 433 29.40 -1.26 -43.90
C VAL A 433 29.63 -2.75 -43.69
N ILE A 434 28.63 -3.49 -43.21
CA ILE A 434 28.83 -4.84 -42.66
C ILE A 434 29.32 -5.82 -43.73
N ARG A 435 28.81 -5.73 -44.97
CA ARG A 435 29.23 -6.64 -46.04
C ARG A 435 30.74 -6.64 -46.30
N HIS A 436 31.40 -5.52 -46.04
CA HIS A 436 32.83 -5.36 -46.26
C HIS A 436 33.66 -5.93 -45.10
N LEU A 437 33.01 -6.23 -43.97
CA LEU A 437 33.66 -6.61 -42.70
C LEU A 437 33.26 -8.00 -42.19
N TYR A 438 32.47 -8.79 -42.93
CA TYR A 438 31.99 -10.11 -42.48
C TYR A 438 33.08 -11.06 -41.95
N LYS A 439 34.29 -10.99 -42.49
CA LYS A 439 35.42 -11.85 -42.08
C LYS A 439 36.22 -11.29 -40.90
N ARG A 440 35.81 -10.16 -40.34
CA ARG A 440 36.55 -9.37 -39.35
C ARG A 440 35.62 -8.96 -38.19
N PRO A 441 35.32 -9.88 -37.25
CA PRO A 441 34.30 -9.67 -36.24
C PRO A 441 34.61 -8.51 -35.28
N LEU A 442 35.88 -8.33 -34.88
CA LEU A 442 36.29 -7.22 -34.01
C LEU A 442 36.15 -5.86 -34.72
N GLU A 443 36.53 -5.77 -35.99
CA GLU A 443 36.36 -4.55 -36.80
C GLU A 443 34.88 -4.22 -37.00
N THR A 444 34.02 -5.24 -37.13
CA THR A 444 32.58 -5.03 -37.26
C THR A 444 31.95 -4.50 -35.96
N LEU A 445 32.42 -4.99 -34.80
CA LEU A 445 31.99 -4.46 -33.50
C LEU A 445 32.37 -2.97 -33.36
N LEU A 446 33.62 -2.62 -33.69
CA LEU A 446 34.08 -1.23 -33.65
C LEU A 446 33.32 -0.34 -34.64
N ALA A 447 33.08 -0.82 -35.86
CA ALA A 447 32.33 -0.08 -36.87
C ALA A 447 30.87 0.16 -36.44
N THR A 448 30.19 -0.86 -35.93
CA THR A 448 28.80 -0.72 -35.45
C THR A 448 28.70 0.14 -34.21
N PHE A 449 29.71 0.14 -33.33
CA PHE A 449 29.79 1.09 -32.22
C PHE A 449 29.94 2.54 -32.71
N GLY A 450 30.82 2.80 -33.69
CA GLY A 450 30.94 4.13 -34.29
C GLY A 450 29.64 4.61 -34.96
N ILE A 451 28.92 3.71 -35.64
CA ILE A 451 27.60 4.00 -36.22
C ILE A 451 26.57 4.28 -35.13
N SER A 452 26.59 3.54 -34.02
CA SER A 452 25.70 3.79 -32.89
C SER A 452 25.85 5.22 -32.37
N ILE A 453 27.09 5.67 -32.12
CA ILE A 453 27.38 7.05 -31.70
C ILE A 453 26.89 8.06 -32.75
N ALA A 454 27.14 7.79 -34.04
CA ALA A 454 26.70 8.68 -35.12
C ALA A 454 25.17 8.80 -35.19
N LEU A 455 24.45 7.68 -35.12
CA LEU A 455 22.99 7.64 -35.12
C LEU A 455 22.42 8.34 -33.88
N GLN A 456 22.98 8.08 -32.70
CA GLN A 456 22.60 8.75 -31.46
C GLN A 456 22.72 10.28 -31.60
N GLN A 457 23.83 10.76 -32.16
CA GLN A 457 24.03 12.19 -32.38
C GLN A 457 23.09 12.77 -33.45
N ILE A 458 22.81 12.03 -34.52
CA ILE A 458 21.81 12.43 -35.53
C ILE A 458 20.44 12.60 -34.88
N LEU A 459 20.02 11.64 -34.04
CA LEU A 459 18.74 11.71 -33.34
C LEU A 459 18.69 12.90 -32.38
N LYS A 460 19.77 13.19 -31.64
CA LYS A 460 19.88 14.38 -30.79
C LYS A 460 19.76 15.68 -31.60
N ASN A 461 20.36 15.74 -32.78
CA ASN A 461 20.30 16.92 -33.64
C ASN A 461 18.89 17.15 -34.22
N VAL A 462 18.17 16.07 -34.56
CA VAL A 462 16.84 16.15 -35.18
C VAL A 462 15.73 16.37 -34.14
N PHE A 463 15.76 15.64 -33.03
CA PHE A 463 14.67 15.59 -32.04
C PHE A 463 14.97 16.35 -30.74
N GLY A 464 16.23 16.74 -30.53
CA GLY A 464 16.73 17.32 -29.28
C GLY A 464 17.13 16.26 -28.24
N THR A 465 17.71 16.69 -27.13
CA THR A 465 18.13 15.83 -26.01
C THR A 465 17.01 15.56 -25.00
N GLN A 466 15.87 16.24 -25.14
CA GLN A 466 14.74 16.12 -24.23
C GLN A 466 13.93 14.85 -24.51
N ALA A 467 13.39 14.26 -23.44
CA ALA A 467 12.50 13.11 -23.54
C ALA A 467 11.21 13.50 -24.25
N ARG A 468 10.82 12.73 -25.29
CA ARG A 468 9.57 12.87 -26.02
C ARG A 468 8.57 11.82 -25.54
N PRO A 469 7.35 12.20 -25.14
CA PRO A 469 6.33 11.23 -24.76
C PRO A 469 5.76 10.56 -26.01
N LEU A 470 5.59 9.24 -25.95
CA LEU A 470 4.76 8.49 -26.89
C LEU A 470 3.48 8.14 -26.14
N THR A 471 2.38 8.80 -26.50
CA THR A 471 1.13 8.71 -25.73
C THR A 471 0.36 7.44 -26.09
N ALA A 472 -0.08 6.70 -25.08
CA ALA A 472 -0.91 5.52 -25.29
C ALA A 472 -2.39 5.91 -25.52
N PRO A 473 -3.15 5.16 -26.35
CA PRO A 473 -4.59 5.33 -26.51
C PRO A 473 -5.34 4.93 -25.24
N GLY A 474 -6.56 5.44 -25.06
CA GLY A 474 -7.34 5.24 -23.83
C GLY A 474 -7.62 3.79 -23.43
N TRP A 475 -7.57 2.82 -24.35
CA TRP A 475 -7.70 1.39 -24.03
C TRP A 475 -6.41 0.74 -23.53
N LEU A 476 -5.27 1.38 -23.72
CA LEU A 476 -3.98 1.04 -23.11
C LEU A 476 -3.70 1.86 -21.85
N ASP A 477 -4.49 2.91 -21.62
CA ASP A 477 -4.37 3.75 -20.44
C ASP A 477 -4.99 3.06 -19.22
N GLY A 478 -4.33 3.18 -18.08
CA GLY A 478 -4.73 2.52 -16.83
C GLY A 478 -4.18 1.10 -16.63
N ALA A 479 -4.85 0.37 -15.74
CA ALA A 479 -4.43 -0.95 -15.27
C ALA A 479 -5.63 -1.86 -15.01
N LEU A 480 -5.43 -3.16 -15.24
CA LEU A 480 -6.33 -4.20 -14.77
C LEU A 480 -6.09 -4.40 -13.28
N THR A 481 -6.97 -3.84 -12.44
CA THR A 481 -6.92 -3.95 -10.98
C THR A 481 -7.71 -5.16 -10.52
N PHE A 482 -7.03 -6.15 -9.92
CA PHE A 482 -7.71 -7.29 -9.29
C PHE A 482 -8.10 -6.97 -7.84
N ASN A 483 -7.24 -6.24 -7.13
CA ASN A 483 -7.43 -5.74 -5.77
C ASN A 483 -6.44 -4.59 -5.50
N ASP A 484 -6.40 -4.09 -4.26
CA ASP A 484 -5.50 -3.00 -3.83
C ASP A 484 -4.00 -3.36 -3.90
N VAL A 485 -3.65 -4.63 -4.10
CA VAL A 485 -2.27 -5.14 -4.05
C VAL A 485 -1.74 -5.53 -5.44
N VAL A 486 -2.60 -6.03 -6.33
CA VAL A 486 -2.22 -6.60 -7.62
C VAL A 486 -2.91 -5.82 -8.73
N SER A 487 -2.10 -5.11 -9.51
CA SER A 487 -2.57 -4.35 -10.66
C SER A 487 -1.57 -4.44 -11.80
N ILE A 488 -2.05 -4.76 -13.00
CA ILE A 488 -1.20 -4.89 -14.18
C ILE A 488 -1.59 -3.80 -15.17
N SER A 489 -0.65 -2.92 -15.52
CA SER A 489 -0.87 -1.93 -16.58
C SER A 489 -1.20 -2.60 -17.91
N TYR A 490 -2.19 -2.07 -18.63
CA TYR A 490 -2.57 -2.60 -19.95
C TYR A 490 -1.41 -2.53 -20.96
N ILE A 491 -0.50 -1.57 -20.82
CA ILE A 491 0.72 -1.46 -21.63
C ILE A 491 1.60 -2.71 -21.47
N ARG A 492 1.76 -3.22 -20.24
CA ARG A 492 2.55 -4.43 -19.96
C ARG A 492 1.94 -5.67 -20.60
N ILE A 493 0.62 -5.80 -20.51
CA ILE A 493 -0.14 -6.86 -21.17
C ILE A 493 0.03 -6.78 -22.69
N ALA A 494 -0.08 -5.58 -23.26
CA ALA A 494 0.07 -5.36 -24.69
C ALA A 494 1.48 -5.72 -25.19
N ILE A 495 2.53 -5.37 -24.44
CA ILE A 495 3.91 -5.76 -24.78
C ILE A 495 4.08 -7.28 -24.73
N PHE A 496 3.51 -7.95 -23.71
CA PHE A 496 3.54 -9.40 -23.61
C PHE A 496 2.84 -10.08 -24.80
N VAL A 497 1.64 -9.61 -25.16
CA VAL A 497 0.90 -10.11 -26.32
C VAL A 497 1.68 -9.84 -27.61
N LEU A 498 2.27 -8.66 -27.77
CA LEU A 498 3.09 -8.31 -28.92
C LEU A 498 4.31 -9.24 -29.04
N ALA A 499 5.00 -9.51 -27.93
CA ALA A 499 6.12 -10.45 -27.87
C ALA A 499 5.71 -11.87 -28.31
N LEU A 500 4.53 -12.36 -27.88
CA LEU A 500 3.99 -13.64 -28.33
C LEU A 500 3.63 -13.64 -29.82
N ILE A 501 3.02 -12.57 -30.32
CA ILE A 501 2.73 -12.40 -31.76
C ILE A 501 4.03 -12.44 -32.55
N PHE A 502 5.08 -11.74 -32.13
CA PHE A 502 6.38 -11.75 -32.79
C PHE A 502 7.07 -13.10 -32.73
N LEU A 503 7.01 -13.80 -31.58
CA LEU A 503 7.51 -15.15 -31.46
C LEU A 503 6.79 -16.09 -32.44
N ALA A 504 5.46 -16.04 -32.51
CA ALA A 504 4.67 -16.86 -33.43
C ALA A 504 4.96 -16.54 -34.89
N PHE A 505 4.98 -15.24 -35.24
CA PHE A 505 5.36 -14.75 -36.57
C PHE A 505 6.75 -15.23 -36.97
N PHE A 506 7.72 -15.10 -36.07
CA PHE A 506 9.10 -15.51 -36.31
C PHE A 506 9.22 -17.03 -36.47
N LEU A 507 8.59 -17.82 -35.60
CA LEU A 507 8.58 -19.27 -35.71
C LEU A 507 7.94 -19.73 -37.02
N TYR A 508 6.85 -19.09 -37.43
CA TYR A 508 6.23 -19.32 -38.73
C TYR A 508 7.20 -18.98 -39.86
N LEU A 509 7.82 -17.80 -39.84
CA LEU A 509 8.78 -17.36 -40.84
C LEU A 509 9.94 -18.35 -40.98
N MET A 510 10.57 -18.76 -39.88
CA MET A 510 11.73 -19.65 -39.92
C MET A 510 11.41 -21.11 -40.23
N LYS A 511 10.25 -21.63 -39.78
CA LYS A 511 9.91 -23.05 -39.95
C LYS A 511 9.09 -23.35 -41.19
N ARG A 512 8.28 -22.39 -41.68
CA ARG A 512 7.28 -22.63 -42.74
C ARG A 512 7.58 -21.90 -44.05
N THR A 513 8.46 -20.90 -44.08
CA THR A 513 8.71 -20.12 -45.31
C THR A 513 10.01 -20.48 -46.02
N ARG A 514 10.09 -20.14 -47.31
CA ARG A 514 11.31 -20.31 -48.12
C ARG A 514 12.50 -19.52 -47.56
N LEU A 515 12.26 -18.29 -47.08
CA LEU A 515 13.30 -17.47 -46.44
C LEU A 515 13.94 -18.20 -45.26
N GLY A 516 13.13 -18.83 -44.40
CA GLY A 516 13.64 -19.62 -43.27
C GLY A 516 14.43 -20.88 -43.66
N LEU A 517 14.12 -21.47 -44.81
CA LEU A 517 14.90 -22.58 -45.39
C LEU A 517 16.24 -22.07 -45.94
N GLU A 518 16.21 -20.98 -46.71
CA GLU A 518 17.39 -20.35 -47.32
C GLU A 518 18.36 -19.83 -46.25
N VAL A 519 17.85 -19.17 -45.20
CA VAL A 519 18.66 -18.74 -44.04
C VAL A 519 19.38 -19.93 -43.42
N ARG A 520 18.67 -21.02 -43.13
CA ARG A 520 19.30 -22.21 -42.55
C ARG A 520 20.35 -22.84 -43.48
N ALA A 521 20.08 -22.90 -44.78
CA ALA A 521 21.04 -23.41 -45.76
C ALA A 521 22.31 -22.55 -45.81
N VAL A 522 22.15 -21.22 -45.84
CA VAL A 522 23.28 -20.28 -45.84
C VAL A 522 24.07 -20.35 -44.54
N THR A 523 23.42 -20.45 -43.37
CA THR A 523 24.14 -20.58 -42.09
C THR A 523 24.98 -21.86 -41.97
N GLN A 524 24.55 -22.95 -42.60
CA GLN A 524 25.25 -24.22 -42.51
C GLN A 524 26.44 -24.30 -43.47
N ASN A 525 26.24 -23.88 -44.73
CA ASN A 525 27.30 -23.86 -45.73
C ASN A 525 26.99 -22.81 -46.82
N PRO A 526 27.50 -21.57 -46.69
CA PRO A 526 27.24 -20.51 -47.66
C PRO A 526 27.69 -20.85 -49.09
N ALA A 527 28.81 -21.57 -49.23
CA ALA A 527 29.37 -21.92 -50.54
C ALA A 527 28.49 -22.95 -51.26
N MET A 528 28.01 -23.97 -50.55
CA MET A 528 27.08 -24.95 -51.12
C MET A 528 25.74 -24.31 -51.46
N ALA A 529 25.22 -23.42 -50.60
CA ALA A 529 23.99 -22.68 -50.87
C ALA A 529 24.12 -21.82 -52.15
N ALA A 530 25.26 -21.15 -52.35
CA ALA A 530 25.56 -20.39 -53.56
C ALA A 530 25.58 -21.27 -54.82
N SER A 531 26.19 -22.45 -54.76
CA SER A 531 26.20 -23.42 -55.88
C SER A 531 24.79 -23.94 -56.22
N MET A 532 23.86 -23.91 -55.27
CA MET A 532 22.45 -24.30 -55.47
C MET A 532 21.55 -23.11 -55.90
N GLY A 533 22.13 -21.96 -56.24
CA GLY A 533 21.41 -20.78 -56.75
C GLY A 533 20.85 -19.84 -55.67
N ILE A 534 21.14 -20.07 -54.39
CA ILE A 534 20.76 -19.17 -53.30
C ILE A 534 21.84 -18.09 -53.17
N ASN A 535 21.49 -16.81 -53.30
CA ASN A 535 22.45 -15.72 -53.14
C ASN A 535 22.68 -15.42 -51.63
N PRO A 536 23.85 -15.76 -51.04
CA PRO A 536 24.07 -15.58 -49.61
C PRO A 536 24.03 -14.11 -49.16
N ASP A 537 24.51 -13.19 -49.99
CA ASP A 537 24.51 -11.75 -49.69
C ASP A 537 23.08 -11.22 -49.58
N ARG A 538 22.18 -11.67 -50.46
CA ARG A 538 20.76 -11.30 -50.39
C ARG A 538 20.11 -11.83 -49.11
N ILE A 539 20.44 -13.06 -48.71
CA ILE A 539 19.89 -13.67 -47.49
C ILE A 539 20.40 -12.96 -46.24
N ASN A 540 21.68 -12.64 -46.18
CA ASN A 540 22.28 -11.87 -45.08
C ASN A 540 21.65 -10.47 -44.98
N MET A 541 21.53 -9.76 -46.11
CA MET A 541 20.86 -8.45 -46.19
C MET A 541 19.42 -8.51 -45.67
N LEU A 542 18.62 -9.48 -46.15
CA LEU A 542 17.23 -9.64 -45.72
C LEU A 542 17.14 -9.98 -44.24
N THR A 543 18.03 -10.83 -43.74
CA THR A 543 18.07 -11.24 -42.33
C THR A 543 18.48 -10.07 -41.43
N PHE A 544 19.45 -9.27 -41.86
CA PHE A 544 19.87 -8.07 -41.15
C PHE A 544 18.76 -7.02 -41.10
N GLY A 545 18.12 -6.76 -42.23
CA GLY A 545 16.95 -5.89 -42.32
C GLY A 545 15.81 -6.37 -41.43
N LEU A 546 15.52 -7.67 -41.43
CA LEU A 546 14.42 -8.25 -40.66
C LEU A 546 14.68 -8.17 -39.14
N GLY A 547 15.92 -8.40 -38.69
CA GLY A 547 16.32 -8.18 -37.30
C GLY A 547 16.19 -6.71 -36.87
N SER A 548 16.61 -5.78 -37.74
CA SER A 548 16.49 -4.33 -37.51
C SER A 548 15.02 -3.86 -37.53
N GLY A 549 14.21 -4.43 -38.42
CA GLY A 549 12.76 -4.23 -38.51
C GLY A 549 12.06 -4.59 -37.21
N ILE A 550 12.35 -5.78 -36.67
CA ILE A 550 11.78 -6.23 -35.39
C ILE A 550 12.25 -5.33 -34.24
N ALA A 551 13.52 -4.88 -34.24
CA ALA A 551 14.01 -3.92 -33.27
C ALA A 551 13.22 -2.60 -33.28
N GLY A 552 12.83 -2.12 -34.47
CA GLY A 552 11.98 -0.93 -34.60
C GLY A 552 10.61 -1.10 -33.97
N ILE A 553 10.00 -2.28 -34.15
CA ILE A 553 8.72 -2.59 -33.51
C ILE A 553 8.87 -2.68 -31.99
N ALA A 554 9.96 -3.29 -31.51
CA ALA A 554 10.32 -3.28 -30.09
C ALA A 554 10.43 -1.84 -29.57
N GLY A 555 11.01 -0.94 -30.37
CA GLY A 555 11.12 0.48 -30.08
C GLY A 555 9.78 1.18 -29.85
N VAL A 556 8.78 0.93 -30.70
CA VAL A 556 7.43 1.50 -30.50
C VAL A 556 6.82 0.99 -29.20
N ALA A 557 6.94 -0.31 -28.92
CA ALA A 557 6.40 -0.92 -27.71
C ALA A 557 7.08 -0.41 -26.42
N ILE A 558 8.42 -0.33 -26.44
CA ILE A 558 9.23 0.21 -25.35
C ILE A 558 8.95 1.69 -25.17
N GLY A 559 8.78 2.47 -26.24
CA GLY A 559 8.44 3.89 -26.18
C GLY A 559 7.08 4.17 -25.55
N LEU A 560 6.12 3.24 -25.61
CA LEU A 560 4.84 3.36 -24.91
C LEU A 560 4.99 3.09 -23.41
N TYR A 561 5.95 2.25 -23.02
CA TYR A 561 6.23 1.92 -21.64
C TYR A 561 7.20 2.90 -20.95
N ALA A 562 8.18 3.40 -21.68
CA ALA A 562 9.25 4.28 -21.22
C ALA A 562 9.39 5.48 -22.16
N LYS A 563 9.85 6.62 -21.65
CA LYS A 563 9.93 7.86 -22.44
C LYS A 563 10.93 7.72 -23.59
N VAL A 564 10.60 8.25 -24.77
CA VAL A 564 11.49 8.21 -25.93
C VAL A 564 12.62 9.22 -25.75
N THR A 565 13.84 8.72 -25.61
CA THR A 565 15.07 9.54 -25.53
C THR A 565 16.03 9.12 -26.62
N SER A 566 16.95 10.01 -27.01
CA SER A 566 17.96 9.68 -28.02
C SER A 566 19.00 8.68 -27.52
N GLU A 567 19.04 8.40 -26.22
CA GLU A 567 20.01 7.47 -25.61
C GLU A 567 19.36 6.14 -25.19
N MET A 568 18.04 6.00 -25.35
CA MET A 568 17.29 4.80 -24.97
C MET A 568 17.89 3.50 -25.54
N GLY A 569 18.43 3.54 -26.76
CA GLY A 569 19.08 2.38 -27.38
C GLY A 569 20.24 1.82 -26.56
N ALA A 570 21.00 2.67 -25.87
CA ALA A 570 22.13 2.27 -25.01
C ALA A 570 21.66 1.52 -23.76
N ASP A 571 20.49 1.89 -23.21
CA ASP A 571 19.92 1.25 -22.03
C ASP A 571 19.50 -0.20 -22.33
N TYR A 572 19.01 -0.47 -23.54
CA TYR A 572 18.49 -1.78 -23.92
C TYR A 572 19.47 -2.66 -24.69
N ILE A 573 20.50 -2.11 -25.35
CA ILE A 573 21.44 -2.93 -26.14
C ILE A 573 22.22 -3.90 -25.26
N VAL A 574 22.69 -3.45 -24.08
CA VAL A 574 23.47 -4.31 -23.19
C VAL A 574 22.59 -5.46 -22.69
N GLN A 575 21.36 -5.17 -22.25
CA GLN A 575 20.39 -6.18 -21.80
C GLN A 575 19.99 -7.14 -22.91
N SER A 576 19.82 -6.64 -24.14
CA SER A 576 19.52 -7.47 -25.31
C SER A 576 20.67 -8.43 -25.63
N PHE A 577 21.91 -7.95 -25.58
CA PHE A 577 23.09 -8.78 -25.78
C PHE A 577 23.24 -9.83 -24.68
N MET A 578 23.12 -9.43 -23.41
CA MET A 578 23.11 -10.33 -22.26
C MET A 578 22.09 -11.45 -22.43
N THR A 579 20.87 -11.10 -22.85
CA THR A 579 19.78 -12.03 -23.11
C THR A 579 20.13 -13.06 -24.19
N VAL A 580 20.72 -12.64 -25.31
CA VAL A 580 21.11 -13.55 -26.39
C VAL A 580 22.26 -14.46 -25.98
N VAL A 581 23.27 -13.93 -25.27
CA VAL A 581 24.44 -14.71 -24.84
C VAL A 581 24.04 -15.75 -23.79
N VAL A 582 23.27 -15.35 -22.78
CA VAL A 582 22.75 -16.28 -21.76
C VAL A 582 21.83 -17.30 -22.39
N GLY A 583 20.95 -16.88 -23.30
CA GLY A 583 20.02 -17.77 -23.99
C GLY A 583 20.68 -18.83 -24.87
N GLY A 584 21.80 -18.46 -25.51
CA GLY A 584 22.45 -19.24 -26.55
C GLY A 584 22.27 -18.56 -27.90
N VAL A 585 23.39 -18.13 -28.48
CA VAL A 585 23.45 -17.37 -29.73
C VAL A 585 22.75 -18.10 -30.86
N GLY A 586 21.81 -17.44 -31.53
CA GLY A 586 21.11 -17.98 -32.71
C GLY A 586 19.97 -18.95 -32.42
N ASN A 587 19.62 -19.18 -31.14
CA ASN A 587 18.45 -19.98 -30.77
C ASN A 587 17.36 -19.08 -30.19
N VAL A 588 16.19 -19.04 -30.83
CA VAL A 588 15.07 -18.21 -30.36
C VAL A 588 14.42 -18.72 -29.09
N TRP A 589 14.35 -20.04 -28.89
CA TRP A 589 13.95 -20.60 -27.59
C TRP A 589 14.99 -20.30 -26.51
N GLY A 590 16.27 -20.29 -26.91
CA GLY A 590 17.36 -19.84 -26.05
C GLY A 590 17.16 -18.38 -25.63
N THR A 591 16.90 -17.50 -26.59
CA THR A 591 16.66 -16.07 -26.35
C THR A 591 15.44 -15.83 -25.46
N LEU A 592 14.35 -16.58 -25.64
CA LEU A 592 13.20 -16.54 -24.75
C LEU A 592 13.56 -16.97 -23.32
N ALA A 593 14.25 -18.10 -23.17
CA ALA A 593 14.69 -18.57 -21.85
C ALA A 593 15.67 -17.58 -21.18
N GLY A 594 16.59 -16.98 -21.95
CA GLY A 594 17.50 -15.95 -21.50
C GLY A 594 16.76 -14.69 -21.05
N ALA A 595 15.77 -14.24 -21.82
CA ALA A 595 14.98 -13.05 -21.50
C ALA A 595 14.18 -13.26 -20.21
N THR A 596 13.55 -14.44 -20.07
CA THR A 596 12.85 -14.83 -18.83
C THR A 596 13.81 -14.90 -17.65
N MET A 597 15.00 -15.49 -17.83
CA MET A 597 15.98 -15.59 -16.75
C MET A 597 16.48 -14.21 -16.30
N ILE A 598 16.90 -13.37 -17.25
CA ILE A 598 17.44 -12.04 -16.98
C ILE A 598 16.35 -11.11 -16.44
N GLY A 599 15.15 -11.10 -17.03
CA GLY A 599 14.02 -10.28 -16.57
C GLY A 599 13.57 -10.64 -15.15
N SER A 600 13.40 -11.94 -14.87
CA SER A 600 13.02 -12.41 -13.53
C SER A 600 14.11 -12.15 -12.50
N LEU A 601 15.37 -12.43 -12.82
CA LEU A 601 16.49 -12.20 -11.90
C LEU A 601 16.63 -10.70 -11.60
N GLN A 602 16.43 -9.83 -12.59
CA GLN A 602 16.51 -8.39 -12.37
C GLN A 602 15.46 -7.94 -11.36
N LYS A 603 14.20 -8.38 -11.53
CA LYS A 603 13.11 -8.02 -10.62
C LYS A 603 13.29 -8.58 -9.22
N VAL A 604 13.82 -9.79 -9.09
CA VAL A 604 14.16 -10.37 -7.78
C VAL A 604 15.27 -9.58 -7.09
N ILE A 605 16.32 -9.16 -7.81
CA ILE A 605 17.40 -8.36 -7.21
C ILE A 605 16.89 -6.97 -6.80
N GLU A 606 16.05 -6.34 -7.62
CA GLU A 606 15.39 -5.06 -7.30
C GLU A 606 14.49 -5.19 -6.06
N PHE A 607 13.75 -6.29 -5.93
CA PHE A 607 12.91 -6.59 -4.77
C PHE A 607 13.73 -6.79 -3.48
N LEU A 608 14.88 -7.47 -3.56
CA LEU A 608 15.76 -7.69 -2.42
C LEU A 608 16.55 -6.42 -2.01
N ASN A 609 16.76 -5.48 -2.93
CA ASN A 609 17.46 -4.21 -2.67
C ASN A 609 16.68 -2.98 -3.16
N PRO A 610 15.53 -2.64 -2.54
CA PRO A 610 14.70 -1.52 -2.99
C PRO A 610 15.41 -0.16 -2.97
N SER A 611 16.39 0.01 -2.09
CA SER A 611 17.12 1.27 -1.89
C SER A 611 18.26 1.51 -2.90
N ASN A 612 18.67 0.50 -3.68
CA ASN A 612 19.79 0.63 -4.62
C ASN A 612 19.53 -0.11 -5.93
N THR A 613 18.73 0.50 -6.81
CA THR A 613 18.43 -0.04 -8.15
C THR A 613 19.65 -0.14 -9.07
N LEU A 614 20.70 0.67 -8.83
CA LEU A 614 21.95 0.60 -9.59
C LEU A 614 22.73 -0.69 -9.27
N ALA A 615 22.64 -1.18 -8.04
CA ALA A 615 23.26 -2.45 -7.67
C ALA A 615 22.69 -3.63 -8.47
N ALA A 616 21.43 -3.56 -8.92
CA ALA A 616 20.83 -4.61 -9.73
C ALA A 616 21.58 -4.84 -11.05
N GLN A 617 22.06 -3.77 -11.70
CA GLN A 617 22.87 -3.89 -12.92
C GLN A 617 24.23 -4.53 -12.63
N THR A 618 24.90 -4.13 -11.55
CA THR A 618 26.18 -4.71 -11.15
C THR A 618 26.07 -6.20 -10.84
N TYR A 619 25.07 -6.59 -10.03
CA TYR A 619 24.83 -8.00 -9.71
C TYR A 619 24.44 -8.81 -10.96
N MET A 620 23.68 -8.22 -11.88
CA MET A 620 23.36 -8.86 -13.16
C MET A 620 24.61 -9.16 -13.98
N ILE A 621 25.52 -8.20 -14.12
CA ILE A 621 26.78 -8.41 -14.86
C ILE A 621 27.62 -9.51 -14.21
N LEU A 622 27.78 -9.48 -12.88
CA LEU A 622 28.50 -10.51 -12.14
C LEU A 622 27.87 -11.90 -12.32
N PHE A 623 26.54 -11.97 -12.22
CA PHE A 623 25.79 -13.19 -12.44
C PHE A 623 26.05 -13.76 -13.84
N ILE A 624 26.04 -12.91 -14.87
CA ILE A 624 26.25 -13.34 -16.26
C ILE A 624 27.69 -13.80 -16.48
N ILE A 625 28.68 -13.10 -15.94
CA ILE A 625 30.08 -13.52 -16.00
C ILE A 625 30.22 -14.92 -15.41
N LEU A 626 29.65 -15.15 -14.23
CA LEU A 626 29.66 -16.46 -13.57
C LEU A 626 28.89 -17.51 -14.38
N PHE A 627 27.71 -17.16 -14.90
CA PHE A 627 26.87 -18.04 -15.69
C PHE A 627 27.60 -18.50 -16.96
N ILE A 628 28.24 -17.59 -17.70
CA ILE A 628 28.99 -17.91 -18.92
C ILE A 628 30.21 -18.78 -18.61
N GLN A 629 30.89 -18.57 -17.47
CA GLN A 629 32.00 -19.45 -17.06
C GLN A 629 31.54 -20.91 -16.88
N PHE A 630 30.35 -21.14 -16.32
CA PHE A 630 29.79 -22.49 -16.15
C PHE A 630 29.08 -23.02 -17.40
N ARG A 631 28.46 -22.15 -18.20
CA ARG A 631 27.64 -22.47 -19.37
C ARG A 631 28.04 -21.57 -20.56
N PRO A 632 29.24 -21.78 -21.16
CA PRO A 632 29.76 -20.92 -22.22
C PRO A 632 28.93 -20.96 -23.52
N ARG A 633 28.08 -21.98 -23.68
CA ARG A 633 27.17 -22.15 -24.84
C ARG A 633 25.75 -21.60 -24.60
N GLY A 634 25.50 -20.96 -23.46
CA GLY A 634 24.18 -20.50 -23.04
C GLY A 634 23.26 -21.60 -22.48
N ILE A 635 22.01 -21.24 -22.20
CA ILE A 635 20.97 -22.15 -21.69
C ILE A 635 20.68 -23.24 -22.73
N ILE A 636 20.49 -22.86 -23.99
CA ILE A 636 20.16 -23.77 -25.08
C ILE A 636 21.23 -23.68 -26.18
N ALA A 637 22.14 -24.65 -26.19
CA ALA A 637 23.15 -24.76 -27.24
C ALA A 637 22.53 -25.11 -28.60
N LEU A 638 23.04 -24.50 -29.68
CA LEU A 638 22.73 -24.96 -31.04
C LEU A 638 23.31 -26.35 -31.27
N ARG A 639 22.47 -27.31 -31.70
CA ARG A 639 22.92 -28.63 -32.15
C ARG A 639 23.37 -28.55 -33.61
N GLY A 640 24.68 -28.58 -33.84
CA GLY A 640 25.30 -28.74 -35.16
C GLY A 640 26.76 -29.18 -35.03
N ARG A 641 27.25 -30.02 -35.96
CA ARG A 641 28.62 -30.59 -35.97
C ARG A 641 29.76 -29.58 -36.14
N ALA A 642 29.47 -28.27 -36.16
CA ALA A 642 30.48 -27.21 -36.20
C ALA A 642 30.89 -26.69 -34.80
N ALA A 643 30.33 -27.26 -33.72
CA ALA A 643 30.72 -26.91 -32.34
C ALA A 643 31.92 -27.73 -31.83
N GLY A 644 32.87 -28.00 -32.72
CA GLY A 644 34.12 -28.69 -32.47
C GLY A 644 35.11 -28.32 -33.56
N ASP A 645 35.68 -27.12 -33.43
CA ASP A 645 37.11 -26.83 -33.53
C ASP A 645 37.37 -25.47 -32.87
#